data_AF-T0T8T3-F1
#
_entry.id   AF-T0T8T3-F1
#
_cell.length_a   1.000
_cell.length_b   1.000
_cell.length_c   1.000
_cell.angle_alpha   90.00
_cell.angle_beta   90.00
_cell.angle_gamma   90.00
#
_symmetry.space_group_name_H-M   'P 1'
#
loop_
_entity.id
_entity.type
_entity.pdbx_description
1 polymer ?
#
loop_
_entity_poly.entity_id
_entity_poly.type
_entity_poly.pdbx_seq_one_letter_code
_entity_poly.pdbx_strand_id
1 'polypeptide(L)'
;MATRHPLLTFPKTKPITKVVLVQLGSPKSPEVSDVRSYLKEFLADPRVVDINPTLWKIILNCFVLPFRPKKSAALYSRIWEGSEFPLTRITREFTEKVNALTSENIEVAHAFLLCEPRVETVYAQWEKELDERLDPASRLIVIPMFPQYSESTIASGIDFFGKMLETKVRIPNFSVVTQFHRTKAFIDNSVVNIEKTLQEKTVDELVISFHGIPKRRVIYKRDPYFQHCFETFKLIRDQITSIPHDRIHMTFQSRFGSEEWLTPYTDDYVENLIEGGRKNIAVYCPSFVADCLETIDEIGTELQEEVAEIGGVIHHVPCLNTDEKWNQDFAQYVECMVNEESKVAELEYEFKEEEYMEMPNQTMEVPPLTDKAKKSLKIVFLTLFLDLVGFSIIFPLFPALAKWYLSVDADNIFLKAIFGSITALTETGGAANFSSIVLFGGALGAIYSLLQFVAAPIWGSISDRIGRRPVLLISVFGLFLSYVLWFFSGSFTVLILARFIGGIMGGNISTATAVVADVTQKENRAKGMATIGIAFALGFIIGPAMGGILSLVNLLDYYPWLAEYGVNPFSMPAALAGILALYNVKNLYQKFEETLPEQRRGKETGERTANIFKLFKPLPYPGINLVNIGHFLFLMAFSGMEFTLTFLAAERLNYSSMDNAYMFIFIGFIIAFVQGGVVRRKAHSVGEKKMALMGLISIIPGLLFIAFAQSSFLIYVGLFFLAVGSSMAIPCLTSLVSLYTPVEKQGQSIGVFRSLGALSRVIGPIVASLVYWKFDSAMPYLVGSAFLIIPILMTAKLPDYKH
;
A
#
# COMPACT_ATOMS: atom_id res chain seq x y z
N MET A 1 49.77 -57.78 -0.27
CA MET A 1 49.18 -56.70 -1.09
C MET A 1 47.90 -56.26 -0.40
N ALA A 2 47.84 -55.02 0.10
CA ALA A 2 46.62 -54.50 0.70
C ALA A 2 45.58 -54.26 -0.42
N THR A 3 44.48 -54.99 -0.38
CA THR A 3 43.31 -54.76 -1.23
C THR A 3 42.67 -53.42 -0.87
N ARG A 4 42.63 -52.48 -1.82
CA ARG A 4 41.97 -51.18 -1.66
C ARG A 4 40.50 -51.37 -1.29
N HIS A 5 39.99 -50.53 -0.40
CA HIS A 5 38.59 -50.54 0.00
C HIS A 5 37.70 -50.14 -1.20
N PRO A 6 36.62 -50.88 -1.51
CA PRO A 6 35.79 -50.66 -2.71
C PRO A 6 35.04 -49.32 -2.74
N LEU A 7 35.10 -48.54 -1.66
CA LEU A 7 34.46 -47.22 -1.52
C LEU A 7 35.46 -46.04 -1.49
N LEU A 8 36.76 -46.29 -1.68
CA LEU A 8 37.78 -45.23 -1.65
C LEU A 8 38.28 -44.92 -3.07
N THR A 9 37.68 -43.92 -3.71
CA THR A 9 38.21 -43.24 -4.90
C THR A 9 39.16 -42.14 -4.44
N PHE A 10 40.45 -42.29 -4.74
CA PHE A 10 41.42 -41.20 -4.61
C PHE A 10 41.68 -40.64 -6.02
N PRO A 11 41.45 -39.34 -6.27
CA PRO A 11 41.68 -38.73 -7.58
C PRO A 11 43.16 -38.90 -7.97
N LYS A 12 43.42 -39.25 -9.24
CA LYS A 12 44.78 -39.48 -9.75
C LYS A 12 45.38 -38.24 -10.42
N THR A 13 44.58 -37.19 -10.64
CA THR A 13 44.92 -35.97 -11.39
C THR A 13 44.75 -34.70 -10.54
N LYS A 14 45.04 -33.53 -11.13
CA LYS A 14 44.77 -32.22 -10.49
C LYS A 14 43.28 -32.11 -10.16
N PRO A 15 42.90 -31.57 -8.98
CA PRO A 15 41.50 -31.43 -8.59
C PRO A 15 40.74 -30.54 -9.59
N ILE A 16 39.64 -31.06 -10.13
CA ILE A 16 38.74 -30.31 -11.02
C ILE A 16 37.91 -29.34 -10.18
N THR A 17 37.76 -28.10 -10.66
CA THR A 17 36.89 -27.08 -10.07
C THR A 17 35.71 -26.82 -10.99
N LYS A 18 34.48 -26.91 -10.46
CA LYS A 18 33.26 -26.60 -11.20
C LYS A 18 32.90 -25.14 -10.97
N VAL A 19 32.78 -24.37 -12.04
CA VAL A 19 32.39 -22.95 -12.01
C VAL A 19 30.98 -22.84 -12.56
N VAL A 20 30.04 -22.35 -11.76
CA VAL A 20 28.63 -22.25 -12.16
C VAL A 20 28.24 -20.78 -12.29
N LEU A 21 27.99 -20.37 -13.52
CA LEU A 21 27.48 -19.04 -13.85
C LEU A 21 25.97 -19.01 -13.58
N VAL A 22 25.51 -18.15 -12.68
CA VAL A 22 24.10 -18.12 -12.25
C VAL A 22 23.43 -16.85 -12.73
N GLN A 23 22.31 -16.99 -13.44
CA GLN A 23 21.50 -15.85 -13.90
C GLN A 23 20.05 -15.98 -13.40
N LEU A 24 19.27 -14.89 -13.44
CA LEU A 24 17.86 -14.93 -12.99
C LEU A 24 17.05 -15.97 -13.79
N GLY A 25 17.23 -15.95 -15.11
CA GLY A 25 16.45 -16.74 -16.06
C GLY A 25 15.32 -15.94 -16.70
N SER A 26 14.52 -16.61 -17.52
CA SER A 26 13.36 -16.04 -18.20
C SER A 26 12.16 -16.99 -18.09
N PRO A 27 10.92 -16.53 -18.37
CA PRO A 27 9.79 -17.43 -18.52
C PRO A 27 10.08 -18.54 -19.53
N LYS A 28 9.35 -19.66 -19.47
CA LYS A 28 9.53 -20.77 -20.42
C LYS A 28 9.14 -20.38 -21.85
N SER A 29 8.14 -19.53 -22.00
CA SER A 29 7.62 -19.02 -23.26
C SER A 29 6.91 -17.68 -23.01
N PRO A 30 6.54 -16.92 -24.05
CA PRO A 30 5.76 -15.69 -23.88
C PRO A 30 4.29 -15.94 -23.53
N GLU A 31 3.87 -17.20 -23.38
CA GLU A 31 2.50 -17.54 -22.98
C GLU A 31 2.16 -17.02 -21.58
N VAL A 32 0.92 -16.53 -21.43
CA VAL A 32 0.45 -15.89 -20.19
C VAL A 32 0.57 -16.84 -18.99
N SER A 33 0.42 -18.15 -19.18
CA SER A 33 0.57 -19.17 -18.13
C SER A 33 2.00 -19.29 -17.62
N ASP A 34 2.98 -19.25 -18.54
CA ASP A 34 4.39 -19.42 -18.23
C ASP A 34 4.93 -18.16 -17.56
N VAL A 35 4.57 -16.99 -18.10
CA VAL A 35 4.87 -15.69 -17.48
C VAL A 35 4.21 -15.57 -16.10
N ARG A 36 2.97 -16.06 -15.92
CA ARG A 36 2.34 -16.09 -14.58
C ARG A 36 3.12 -16.95 -13.60
N SER A 37 3.60 -18.12 -14.04
CA SER A 37 4.37 -19.04 -13.19
C SER A 37 5.71 -18.43 -12.78
N TYR A 38 6.43 -17.83 -13.74
CA TYR A 38 7.65 -17.07 -13.51
C TYR A 38 7.44 -15.91 -12.52
N LEU A 39 6.44 -15.05 -12.78
CA LEU A 39 6.14 -13.91 -11.90
C LEU A 39 5.71 -14.33 -10.50
N LYS A 40 5.03 -15.47 -10.36
CA LYS A 40 4.62 -15.99 -9.05
C LYS A 40 5.83 -16.33 -8.19
N GLU A 41 6.84 -16.96 -8.77
CA GLU A 41 8.05 -17.33 -8.06
C GLU A 41 8.95 -16.12 -7.80
N PHE A 42 9.24 -15.32 -8.83
CA PHE A 42 10.04 -14.11 -8.73
C PHE A 42 9.50 -13.14 -7.67
N LEU A 43 8.20 -12.83 -7.73
CA LEU A 43 7.60 -11.88 -6.81
C LEU A 43 7.30 -12.49 -5.43
N ALA A 44 7.36 -13.81 -5.26
CA ALA A 44 7.20 -14.42 -3.93
C ALA A 44 8.46 -14.29 -3.07
N ASP A 45 9.60 -13.96 -3.67
CA ASP A 45 10.86 -13.80 -2.95
C ASP A 45 10.83 -12.56 -2.02
N PRO A 46 11.02 -12.73 -0.70
CA PRO A 46 11.10 -11.61 0.24
C PRO A 46 12.30 -10.68 0.01
N ARG A 47 13.37 -11.15 -0.64
CA ARG A 47 14.51 -10.30 -1.03
C ARG A 47 14.15 -9.33 -2.14
N VAL A 48 13.28 -9.76 -3.07
CA VAL A 48 12.75 -8.92 -4.16
C VAL A 48 11.65 -8.00 -3.64
N VAL A 49 10.61 -8.57 -3.00
CA VAL A 49 9.49 -7.81 -2.44
C VAL A 49 9.52 -7.82 -0.91
N ASP A 50 10.13 -6.79 -0.35
CA ASP A 50 10.28 -6.59 1.09
C ASP A 50 9.00 -5.97 1.71
N ILE A 51 7.92 -6.76 1.70
CA ILE A 51 6.62 -6.51 2.33
C ILE A 51 6.28 -7.70 3.24
N ASN A 52 5.42 -7.52 4.25
CA ASN A 52 4.96 -8.62 5.10
C ASN A 52 4.51 -9.84 4.24
N PRO A 53 5.10 -11.04 4.43
CA PRO A 53 4.87 -12.18 3.54
C PRO A 53 3.42 -12.64 3.45
N THR A 54 2.65 -12.50 4.53
CA THR A 54 1.24 -12.94 4.55
C THR A 54 0.37 -11.98 3.76
N LEU A 55 0.53 -10.68 4.01
CA LEU A 55 -0.17 -9.64 3.25
C LEU A 55 0.22 -9.70 1.77
N TRP A 56 1.51 -9.88 1.48
CA TRP A 56 1.99 -9.97 0.12
C TRP A 56 1.47 -11.21 -0.61
N LYS A 57 1.38 -12.38 0.05
CA LYS A 57 0.73 -13.56 -0.55
C LYS A 57 -0.69 -13.28 -1.00
N ILE A 58 -1.47 -12.53 -0.21
CA ILE A 58 -2.84 -12.13 -0.60
C ILE A 58 -2.78 -11.17 -1.80
N ILE A 59 -1.93 -10.14 -1.75
CA ILE A 59 -1.80 -9.17 -2.85
C ILE A 59 -1.35 -9.85 -4.15
N LEU A 60 -0.33 -10.71 -4.07
CA LEU A 60 0.25 -11.45 -5.18
C LEU A 60 -0.81 -12.33 -5.84
N ASN A 61 -1.52 -13.17 -5.08
CA ASN A 61 -2.45 -14.14 -5.65
C ASN A 61 -3.81 -13.55 -6.04
N CYS A 62 -4.31 -12.54 -5.32
CA CYS A 62 -5.63 -11.97 -5.58
C CYS A 62 -5.62 -10.76 -6.54
N PHE A 63 -4.48 -10.07 -6.68
CA PHE A 63 -4.41 -8.83 -7.47
C PHE A 63 -3.28 -8.84 -8.50
N VAL A 64 -2.08 -9.31 -8.18
CA VAL A 64 -0.97 -9.24 -9.14
C VAL A 64 -1.08 -10.33 -10.21
N LEU A 65 -1.14 -11.61 -9.82
CA LEU A 65 -1.17 -12.75 -10.74
C LEU A 65 -2.44 -12.86 -11.62
N PRO A 66 -3.62 -12.35 -11.21
CA PRO A 66 -4.77 -12.31 -12.09
C PRO A 66 -4.66 -11.27 -13.22
N PHE A 67 -4.02 -10.13 -12.97
CA PHE A 67 -4.06 -8.97 -13.89
C PHE A 67 -2.74 -8.64 -14.59
N ARG A 68 -1.59 -8.84 -13.94
CA ARG A 68 -0.26 -8.45 -14.46
C ARG A 68 0.25 -9.35 -15.60
N PRO A 69 0.14 -10.70 -15.54
CA PRO A 69 0.81 -11.57 -16.51
C PRO A 69 0.45 -11.31 -17.96
N LYS A 70 -0.79 -10.90 -18.27
CA LYS A 70 -1.20 -10.59 -19.64
C LYS A 70 -0.40 -9.44 -20.25
N LYS A 71 -0.09 -8.40 -19.46
CA LYS A 71 0.72 -7.27 -19.91
C LYS A 71 2.18 -7.68 -20.06
N SER A 72 2.76 -8.32 -19.04
CA SER A 72 4.15 -8.79 -19.09
C SER A 72 4.39 -9.79 -20.23
N ALA A 73 3.42 -10.66 -20.53
CA ALA A 73 3.51 -11.58 -21.67
C ALA A 73 3.62 -10.88 -23.02
N ALA A 74 2.93 -9.75 -23.20
CA ALA A 74 3.07 -8.94 -24.41
C ALA A 74 4.48 -8.36 -24.55
N LEU A 75 5.09 -7.92 -23.45
CA LEU A 75 6.49 -7.45 -23.43
C LEU A 75 7.45 -8.59 -23.78
N TYR A 76 7.33 -9.73 -23.12
CA TYR A 76 8.14 -10.92 -23.43
C TYR A 76 7.93 -11.41 -24.87
N SER A 77 6.74 -11.25 -25.45
CA SER A 77 6.50 -11.61 -26.86
C SER A 77 7.33 -10.78 -27.84
N ARG A 78 7.66 -9.51 -27.49
CA ARG A 78 8.47 -8.64 -28.36
C ARG A 78 9.92 -9.10 -28.49
N ILE A 79 10.43 -9.80 -27.48
CA ILE A 79 11.83 -10.28 -27.44
C ILE A 79 11.97 -11.80 -27.62
N TRP A 80 10.90 -12.48 -28.02
CA TRP A 80 10.91 -13.94 -28.19
C TRP A 80 11.61 -14.35 -29.49
N GLU A 81 12.65 -15.17 -29.41
CA GLU A 81 13.44 -15.60 -30.58
C GLU A 81 12.93 -16.91 -31.21
N GLY A 82 11.72 -17.36 -30.84
CA GLY A 82 11.07 -18.55 -31.40
C GLY A 82 11.17 -19.79 -30.50
N SER A 83 12.37 -20.09 -29.97
CA SER A 83 12.60 -21.25 -29.11
C SER A 83 13.02 -20.92 -27.68
N GLU A 84 13.75 -19.82 -27.49
CA GLU A 84 14.26 -19.38 -26.18
C GLU A 84 14.31 -17.84 -26.11
N PHE A 85 14.58 -17.30 -24.92
CA PHE A 85 14.77 -15.86 -24.72
C PHE A 85 16.25 -15.48 -24.87
N PRO A 86 16.56 -14.23 -25.27
CA PRO A 86 17.94 -13.76 -25.43
C PRO A 86 18.81 -14.03 -24.20
N LEU A 87 18.30 -13.74 -22.99
CA LEU A 87 19.02 -13.96 -21.74
C LEU A 87 19.44 -15.42 -21.54
N THR A 88 18.56 -16.38 -21.81
CA THR A 88 18.84 -17.80 -21.61
C THR A 88 19.81 -18.31 -22.68
N ARG A 89 19.60 -17.93 -23.94
CA ARG A 89 20.48 -18.29 -25.06
C ARG A 89 21.90 -17.77 -24.86
N ILE A 90 22.02 -16.47 -24.61
CA ILE A 90 23.30 -15.77 -24.46
C ILE A 90 24.07 -16.33 -23.26
N THR A 91 23.38 -16.60 -22.14
CA THR A 91 24.03 -17.22 -20.97
C THR A 91 24.59 -18.62 -21.31
N ARG A 92 23.84 -19.44 -22.04
CA ARG A 92 24.30 -20.76 -22.49
C ARG A 92 25.50 -20.65 -23.42
N GLU A 93 25.41 -19.84 -24.47
CA GLU A 93 26.48 -19.65 -25.46
C GLU A 93 27.74 -19.05 -24.83
N PHE A 94 27.60 -18.07 -23.93
CA PHE A 94 28.70 -17.49 -23.17
C PHE A 94 29.41 -18.56 -22.33
N THR A 95 28.64 -19.41 -21.65
CA THR A 95 29.18 -20.52 -20.85
C THR A 95 29.95 -21.52 -21.69
N GLU A 96 29.41 -21.93 -22.84
CA GLU A 96 30.07 -22.85 -23.77
C GLU A 96 31.41 -22.29 -24.26
N LYS A 97 31.45 -20.99 -24.61
CA LYS A 97 32.65 -20.31 -25.07
C LYS A 97 33.70 -20.16 -23.97
N VAL A 98 33.31 -19.71 -22.78
CA VAL A 98 34.22 -19.59 -21.63
C VAL A 98 34.77 -20.96 -21.24
N ASN A 99 33.94 -22.01 -21.20
CA ASN A 99 34.39 -23.37 -20.91
C ASN A 99 35.45 -23.86 -21.91
N ALA A 100 35.31 -23.53 -23.19
CA ALA A 100 36.27 -23.90 -24.23
C ALA A 100 37.60 -23.14 -24.14
N LEU A 101 37.62 -21.99 -23.46
CA LEU A 101 38.80 -21.13 -23.27
C LEU A 101 39.52 -21.41 -21.94
N THR A 102 38.87 -22.10 -21.00
CA THR A 102 39.48 -22.53 -19.73
C THR A 102 40.21 -23.88 -19.84
N SER A 103 41.15 -24.09 -18.93
CA SER A 103 42.00 -25.26 -18.77
C SER A 103 41.22 -26.51 -18.35
N GLU A 104 41.78 -27.68 -18.63
CA GLU A 104 41.13 -28.98 -18.39
C GLU A 104 40.76 -29.26 -16.91
N ASN A 105 41.35 -28.53 -15.96
CA ASN A 105 41.00 -28.64 -14.53
C ASN A 105 39.83 -27.71 -14.11
N ILE A 106 39.20 -27.03 -15.06
CA ILE A 106 38.05 -26.15 -14.86
C ILE A 106 36.89 -26.67 -15.71
N GLU A 107 35.73 -26.81 -15.09
CA GLU A 107 34.49 -27.14 -15.80
C GLU A 107 33.47 -26.04 -15.55
N VAL A 108 33.11 -25.31 -16.61
CA VAL A 108 32.19 -24.18 -16.53
C VAL A 108 30.79 -24.64 -16.95
N ALA A 109 29.81 -24.38 -16.09
CA ALA A 109 28.40 -24.67 -16.32
C ALA A 109 27.56 -23.41 -16.04
N HIS A 110 26.30 -23.41 -16.46
CA HIS A 110 25.35 -22.36 -16.13
C HIS A 110 24.14 -22.91 -15.40
N ALA A 111 23.51 -22.06 -14.61
CA ALA A 111 22.25 -22.34 -13.97
C ALA A 111 21.38 -21.09 -13.93
N PHE A 112 20.07 -21.28 -13.80
CA PHE A 112 19.13 -20.19 -13.56
C PHE A 112 18.42 -20.34 -12.22
N LEU A 113 17.98 -19.21 -11.66
CA LEU A 113 17.20 -19.20 -10.42
C LEU A 113 15.74 -19.60 -10.67
N LEU A 114 15.16 -19.18 -11.80
CA LEU A 114 13.72 -19.29 -12.05
C LEU A 114 13.35 -20.20 -13.23
N CYS A 115 14.32 -20.64 -14.04
CA CYS A 115 14.08 -21.55 -15.18
C CYS A 115 15.12 -22.68 -15.22
N GLU A 116 14.93 -23.64 -16.14
CA GLU A 116 15.89 -24.74 -16.32
C GLU A 116 17.08 -24.32 -17.20
N PRO A 117 18.29 -24.90 -17.01
CA PRO A 117 18.64 -25.78 -15.90
C PRO A 117 18.73 -25.00 -14.58
N ARG A 118 18.00 -25.43 -13.55
CA ARG A 118 18.04 -24.78 -12.23
C ARG A 118 19.34 -25.08 -11.51
N VAL A 119 19.70 -24.22 -10.55
CA VAL A 119 20.87 -24.46 -9.67
C VAL A 119 20.78 -25.83 -8.98
N GLU A 120 19.58 -26.26 -8.60
CA GLU A 120 19.30 -27.59 -8.04
C GLU A 120 19.59 -28.71 -9.04
N THR A 121 19.19 -28.55 -10.30
CA THR A 121 19.40 -29.51 -11.39
C THR A 121 20.89 -29.68 -11.69
N VAL A 122 21.62 -28.57 -11.79
CA VAL A 122 23.07 -28.57 -12.03
C VAL A 122 23.83 -29.20 -10.85
N TYR A 123 23.41 -28.91 -9.62
CA TYR A 123 24.01 -29.50 -8.44
C TYR A 123 23.74 -31.01 -8.36
N ALA A 124 22.51 -31.46 -8.66
CA ALA A 124 22.16 -32.88 -8.68
C ALA A 124 22.96 -33.65 -9.75
N GLN A 125 23.19 -33.03 -10.91
CA GLN A 125 24.06 -33.59 -11.94
C GLN A 125 25.50 -33.72 -11.43
N TRP A 126 26.04 -32.68 -10.77
CA TRP A 126 27.36 -32.76 -10.16
C TRP A 126 27.45 -33.81 -9.05
N GLU A 127 26.43 -33.95 -8.21
CA GLU A 127 26.39 -34.97 -7.14
C GLU A 127 26.42 -36.40 -7.72
N LYS A 128 25.77 -36.62 -8.86
CA LYS A 128 25.83 -37.89 -9.59
C LYS A 128 27.22 -38.13 -10.18
N GLU A 129 27.84 -37.09 -10.74
CA GLU A 129 29.21 -37.15 -11.28
C GLU A 129 30.26 -37.54 -10.21
N LEU A 130 30.04 -37.20 -8.94
CA LEU A 130 30.91 -37.62 -7.83
C LEU A 130 31.02 -39.14 -7.68
N ASP A 131 29.95 -39.88 -8.02
CA ASP A 131 29.91 -41.34 -7.93
C ASP A 131 30.45 -42.01 -9.21
N GLU A 132 30.21 -41.38 -10.36
CA GLU A 132 30.44 -42.00 -11.67
C GLU A 132 31.82 -41.69 -12.26
N ARG A 133 32.41 -40.53 -11.94
CA ARG A 133 33.68 -40.08 -12.54
C ARG A 133 34.88 -40.59 -11.74
N LEU A 134 35.94 -40.98 -12.47
CA LEU A 134 37.24 -41.32 -11.89
C LEU A 134 37.92 -40.11 -11.21
N ASP A 135 37.75 -38.93 -11.80
CA ASP A 135 38.25 -37.64 -11.29
C ASP A 135 37.08 -36.62 -11.22
N PRO A 136 36.29 -36.61 -10.14
CA PRO A 136 35.16 -35.70 -10.00
C PRO A 136 35.60 -34.31 -9.50
N ALA A 137 34.79 -33.28 -9.77
CA ALA A 137 35.05 -31.94 -9.27
C ALA A 137 34.96 -31.86 -7.75
N SER A 138 35.95 -31.23 -7.11
CA SER A 138 36.14 -31.21 -5.66
C SER A 138 35.91 -29.83 -5.03
N ARG A 139 35.83 -28.79 -5.86
CA ARG A 139 35.55 -27.39 -5.48
C ARG A 139 34.46 -26.84 -6.39
N LEU A 140 33.56 -26.03 -5.83
CA LEU A 140 32.49 -25.33 -6.55
C LEU A 140 32.67 -23.82 -6.42
N ILE A 141 32.67 -23.08 -7.52
CA ILE A 141 32.65 -21.61 -7.53
C ILE A 141 31.35 -21.17 -8.18
N VAL A 142 30.51 -20.44 -7.45
CA VAL A 142 29.26 -19.88 -7.98
C VAL A 142 29.50 -18.42 -8.33
N ILE A 143 29.25 -18.05 -9.58
CA ILE A 143 29.38 -16.68 -10.08
C ILE A 143 28.00 -16.21 -10.55
N PRO A 144 27.24 -15.49 -9.71
CA PRO A 144 26.06 -14.80 -10.18
C PRO A 144 26.46 -13.76 -11.23
N MET A 145 25.83 -13.80 -12.41
CA MET A 145 26.12 -12.94 -13.55
C MET A 145 25.45 -11.56 -13.43
N PHE A 146 25.53 -10.99 -12.21
CA PHE A 146 25.18 -9.60 -11.90
C PHE A 146 26.47 -8.92 -11.41
N PRO A 147 27.04 -7.95 -12.15
CA PRO A 147 28.33 -7.38 -11.78
C PRO A 147 28.30 -6.67 -10.42
N GLN A 148 27.24 -5.89 -10.16
CA GLN A 148 27.04 -5.12 -8.93
C GLN A 148 26.22 -5.91 -7.90
N TYR A 149 26.66 -5.87 -6.63
CA TYR A 149 25.96 -6.53 -5.54
C TYR A 149 24.66 -5.80 -5.18
N SER A 150 23.57 -6.56 -4.99
CA SER A 150 22.34 -6.08 -4.35
C SER A 150 21.71 -7.19 -3.52
N GLU A 151 21.01 -6.81 -2.44
CA GLU A 151 20.18 -7.73 -1.66
C GLU A 151 19.12 -8.43 -2.54
N SER A 152 18.59 -7.74 -3.56
CA SER A 152 17.51 -8.28 -4.40
C SER A 152 18.00 -9.20 -5.52
N THR A 153 19.32 -9.37 -5.72
CA THR A 153 19.90 -10.23 -6.77
C THR A 153 20.86 -11.24 -6.16
N ILE A 154 22.06 -10.81 -5.75
CA ILE A 154 23.11 -11.69 -5.24
C ILE A 154 22.66 -12.40 -3.95
N ALA A 155 22.14 -11.65 -2.97
CA ALA A 155 21.71 -12.27 -1.71
C ALA A 155 20.49 -13.18 -1.89
N SER A 156 19.60 -12.88 -2.84
CA SER A 156 18.51 -13.78 -3.25
C SER A 156 19.05 -15.10 -3.82
N GLY A 157 20.02 -15.03 -4.74
CA GLY A 157 20.67 -16.22 -5.29
C GLY A 157 21.38 -17.06 -4.22
N ILE A 158 22.04 -16.41 -3.26
CA ILE A 158 22.67 -17.08 -2.11
C ILE A 158 21.61 -17.75 -1.22
N ASP A 159 20.47 -17.09 -0.94
CA ASP A 159 19.37 -17.69 -0.17
C ASP A 159 18.81 -18.94 -0.89
N PHE A 160 18.70 -18.92 -2.23
CA PHE A 160 18.29 -20.07 -3.03
C PHE A 160 19.31 -21.23 -2.91
N PHE A 161 20.58 -20.92 -3.10
CA PHE A 161 21.67 -21.89 -2.98
C PHE A 161 21.73 -22.50 -1.56
N GLY A 162 21.62 -21.67 -0.53
CA GLY A 162 21.61 -22.10 0.87
C GLY A 162 20.45 -23.06 1.20
N LYS A 163 19.24 -22.74 0.74
CA LYS A 163 18.07 -23.63 0.90
C LYS A 163 18.27 -24.97 0.20
N MET A 164 18.84 -24.97 -0.99
CA MET A 164 19.13 -26.19 -1.73
C MET A 164 20.09 -27.09 -0.92
N LEU A 165 21.13 -26.52 -0.33
CA LEU A 165 22.13 -27.26 0.47
C LEU A 165 21.54 -27.92 1.74
N GLU A 166 20.42 -27.44 2.29
CA GLU A 166 19.77 -28.03 3.47
C GLU A 166 19.41 -29.52 3.28
N THR A 167 19.23 -29.95 2.04
CA THR A 167 18.81 -31.31 1.68
C THR A 167 19.94 -32.20 1.17
N LYS A 168 21.17 -31.66 1.03
CA LYS A 168 22.29 -32.35 0.39
C LYS A 168 23.14 -33.11 1.39
N VAL A 169 23.58 -34.31 0.99
CA VAL A 169 24.41 -35.17 1.84
C VAL A 169 25.89 -34.84 1.66
N ARG A 170 26.34 -34.57 0.43
CA ARG A 170 27.72 -34.24 0.10
C ARG A 170 27.85 -32.78 -0.33
N ILE A 171 28.38 -31.93 0.54
CA ILE A 171 28.61 -30.52 0.25
C ILE A 171 30.10 -30.31 -0.05
N PRO A 172 30.48 -29.79 -1.25
CA PRO A 172 31.88 -29.53 -1.58
C PRO A 172 32.37 -28.27 -0.86
N ASN A 173 33.69 -28.07 -0.85
CA ASN A 173 34.21 -26.72 -0.62
C ASN A 173 33.68 -25.80 -1.72
N PHE A 174 33.00 -24.72 -1.34
CA PHE A 174 32.47 -23.77 -2.31
C PHE A 174 32.77 -22.32 -1.95
N SER A 175 32.80 -21.47 -2.96
CA SER A 175 32.82 -20.02 -2.84
C SER A 175 31.75 -19.40 -3.74
N VAL A 176 31.24 -18.24 -3.32
CA VAL A 176 30.31 -17.44 -4.13
C VAL A 176 30.95 -16.09 -4.40
N VAL A 177 31.07 -15.72 -5.67
CA VAL A 177 31.50 -14.39 -6.06
C VAL A 177 30.35 -13.43 -5.82
N THR A 178 30.56 -12.39 -5.02
CA THR A 178 29.48 -11.44 -4.66
C THR A 178 29.47 -10.20 -5.52
N GLN A 179 30.54 -9.95 -6.28
CA GLN A 179 30.71 -8.80 -7.16
C GLN A 179 31.87 -9.05 -8.14
N PHE A 180 31.81 -8.45 -9.31
CA PHE A 180 32.93 -8.39 -10.27
C PHE A 180 32.90 -7.10 -11.11
N HIS A 181 32.14 -6.09 -10.69
CA HIS A 181 31.91 -4.85 -11.43
C HIS A 181 33.15 -4.00 -11.68
N ARG A 182 34.27 -4.24 -10.98
CA ARG A 182 35.55 -3.55 -11.20
C ARG A 182 36.56 -4.37 -11.99
N THR A 183 36.21 -5.59 -12.41
CA THR A 183 37.13 -6.41 -13.19
C THR A 183 37.47 -5.71 -14.50
N LYS A 184 38.75 -5.74 -14.88
CA LYS A 184 39.21 -5.22 -16.18
C LYS A 184 38.47 -5.90 -17.33
N ALA A 185 38.22 -7.21 -17.20
CA ALA A 185 37.38 -7.96 -18.12
C ALA A 185 36.00 -7.32 -18.32
N PHE A 186 35.33 -6.87 -17.26
CA PHE A 186 34.02 -6.23 -17.39
C PHE A 186 34.13 -4.80 -17.94
N ILE A 187 34.91 -3.95 -17.28
CA ILE A 187 35.00 -2.52 -17.61
C ILE A 187 35.56 -2.28 -19.02
N ASP A 188 36.67 -2.92 -19.37
CA ASP A 188 37.36 -2.65 -20.63
C ASP A 188 36.50 -3.07 -21.83
N ASN A 189 35.81 -4.21 -21.73
CA ASN A 189 34.89 -4.67 -22.78
C ASN A 189 33.62 -3.81 -22.84
N SER A 190 33.12 -3.29 -21.71
CA SER A 190 32.03 -2.32 -21.71
C SER A 190 32.41 -1.05 -22.46
N VAL A 191 33.61 -0.52 -22.20
CA VAL A 191 34.17 0.66 -22.89
C VAL A 191 34.27 0.41 -24.40
N VAL A 192 34.79 -0.75 -24.81
CA VAL A 192 34.87 -1.13 -26.23
C VAL A 192 33.51 -1.14 -26.92
N ASN A 193 32.48 -1.73 -26.30
CA ASN A 193 31.12 -1.77 -26.87
C ASN A 193 30.48 -0.38 -26.99
N ILE A 194 30.68 0.47 -25.99
CA ILE A 194 30.20 1.85 -26.00
C ILE A 194 30.91 2.63 -27.12
N GLU A 195 32.25 2.60 -27.14
CA GLU A 195 33.08 3.28 -28.14
C GLU A 195 32.71 2.88 -29.57
N LYS A 196 32.49 1.59 -29.82
CA LYS A 196 32.01 1.10 -31.11
C LYS A 196 30.69 1.76 -31.50
N THR A 197 29.72 1.84 -30.59
CA THR A 197 28.42 2.46 -30.87
C THR A 197 28.56 3.97 -31.12
N LEU A 198 29.39 4.65 -30.33
CA LEU A 198 29.68 6.08 -30.48
C LEU A 198 30.39 6.42 -31.80
N GLN A 199 31.16 5.49 -32.35
CA GLN A 199 31.82 5.65 -33.66
C GLN A 199 30.88 5.35 -34.84
N GLU A 200 29.94 4.41 -34.67
CA GLU A 200 28.99 4.00 -35.71
C GLU A 200 27.77 4.94 -35.84
N LYS A 201 27.44 5.68 -34.77
CA LYS A 201 26.24 6.52 -34.67
C LYS A 201 26.60 7.96 -34.32
N THR A 202 25.79 8.91 -34.78
CA THR A 202 25.89 10.29 -34.30
C THR A 202 25.20 10.39 -32.95
N VAL A 203 25.97 10.58 -31.88
CA VAL A 203 25.47 10.62 -30.50
C VAL A 203 25.74 11.98 -29.88
N ASP A 204 24.69 12.59 -29.32
CA ASP A 204 24.76 13.87 -28.62
C ASP A 204 25.18 13.69 -27.15
N GLU A 205 24.63 12.66 -26.49
CA GLU A 205 24.80 12.36 -25.06
C GLU A 205 24.83 10.82 -24.83
N LEU A 206 25.60 10.37 -23.84
CA LEU A 206 25.65 8.96 -23.41
C LEU A 206 25.01 8.82 -22.02
N VAL A 207 24.07 7.89 -21.89
CA VAL A 207 23.39 7.56 -20.63
C VAL A 207 23.77 6.14 -20.22
N ILE A 208 24.39 6.00 -19.06
CA ILE A 208 24.69 4.72 -18.43
C ILE A 208 23.58 4.44 -17.40
N SER A 209 22.64 3.58 -17.79
CA SER A 209 21.41 3.28 -17.05
C SER A 209 21.54 1.99 -16.26
N PHE A 210 21.44 2.07 -14.93
CA PHE A 210 21.44 0.90 -14.05
C PHE A 210 20.01 0.49 -13.71
N HIS A 211 19.76 -0.79 -13.43
CA HIS A 211 18.46 -1.19 -12.87
C HIS A 211 18.26 -0.51 -11.50
N GLY A 212 17.14 0.20 -11.31
CA GLY A 212 16.86 0.91 -10.06
C GLY A 212 16.55 -0.02 -8.89
N ILE A 213 16.78 0.46 -7.67
CA ILE A 213 16.25 -0.16 -6.44
C ILE A 213 15.64 0.91 -5.54
N PRO A 214 14.74 0.57 -4.59
CA PRO A 214 14.21 1.53 -3.63
C PRO A 214 15.32 2.21 -2.82
N LYS A 215 15.34 3.56 -2.76
CA LYS A 215 16.36 4.35 -2.04
C LYS A 215 16.55 3.89 -0.59
N ARG A 216 15.47 3.44 0.06
CA ARG A 216 15.53 2.94 1.44
C ARG A 216 16.46 1.75 1.64
N ARG A 217 16.71 0.93 0.62
CA ARG A 217 17.64 -0.21 0.71
C ARG A 217 19.06 0.30 0.83
N VAL A 218 19.43 1.29 0.03
CA VAL A 218 20.73 1.94 0.10
C VAL A 218 20.88 2.72 1.41
N ILE A 219 19.92 3.57 1.76
CA ILE A 219 20.04 4.49 2.90
C ILE A 219 19.91 3.78 4.26
N TYR A 220 18.90 2.91 4.43
CA TYR A 220 18.57 2.33 5.74
C TYR A 220 19.04 0.88 5.90
N LYS A 221 19.07 0.08 4.81
CA LYS A 221 19.65 -1.27 4.85
C LYS A 221 21.14 -1.31 4.52
N ARG A 222 21.72 -0.20 4.06
CA ARG A 222 23.13 -0.08 3.66
C ARG A 222 23.51 -1.07 2.56
N ASP A 223 22.60 -1.27 1.61
CA ASP A 223 22.89 -2.03 0.40
C ASP A 223 23.96 -1.30 -0.44
N PRO A 224 25.10 -1.94 -0.78
CA PRO A 224 26.20 -1.27 -1.48
C PRO A 224 25.95 -1.08 -2.98
N TYR A 225 24.79 -1.50 -3.50
CA TYR A 225 24.48 -1.43 -4.93
C TYR A 225 24.75 -0.06 -5.56
N PHE A 226 24.29 1.03 -4.93
CA PHE A 226 24.53 2.38 -5.47
C PHE A 226 26.02 2.73 -5.56
N GLN A 227 26.81 2.32 -4.56
CA GLN A 227 28.25 2.49 -4.57
C GLN A 227 28.89 1.74 -5.73
N HIS A 228 28.50 0.47 -5.96
CA HIS A 228 29.05 -0.33 -7.06
C HIS A 228 28.63 0.21 -8.43
N CYS A 229 27.40 0.72 -8.56
CA CYS A 229 26.95 1.41 -9.76
C CYS A 229 27.81 2.66 -10.02
N PHE A 230 28.09 3.46 -9.00
CA PHE A 230 28.92 4.65 -9.12
C PHE A 230 30.37 4.32 -9.52
N GLU A 231 30.98 3.32 -8.90
CA GLU A 231 32.31 2.82 -9.26
C GLU A 231 32.34 2.36 -10.72
N THR A 232 31.34 1.56 -11.15
CA THR A 232 31.20 1.11 -12.54
C THR A 232 31.10 2.30 -13.50
N PHE A 233 30.23 3.26 -13.17
CA PHE A 233 30.00 4.46 -13.97
C PHE A 233 31.30 5.26 -14.15
N LYS A 234 32.01 5.54 -13.06
CA LYS A 234 33.27 6.32 -13.09
C LYS A 234 34.36 5.60 -13.89
N LEU A 235 34.55 4.29 -13.64
CA LEU A 235 35.56 3.49 -14.34
C LEU A 235 35.31 3.40 -15.85
N ILE A 236 34.04 3.33 -16.27
CA ILE A 236 33.69 3.38 -17.70
C ILE A 236 33.88 4.80 -18.23
N ARG A 237 33.25 5.81 -17.61
CA ARG A 237 33.26 7.21 -18.04
C ARG A 237 34.68 7.72 -18.27
N ASP A 238 35.57 7.46 -17.31
CA ASP A 238 36.93 8.00 -17.33
C ASP A 238 37.80 7.36 -18.43
N GLN A 239 37.38 6.23 -19.01
CA GLN A 239 38.03 5.56 -20.14
C GLN A 239 37.40 5.88 -21.51
N ILE A 240 36.21 6.46 -21.54
CA ILE A 240 35.58 6.92 -22.79
C ILE A 240 36.33 8.15 -23.32
N THR A 241 36.62 8.13 -24.62
CA THR A 241 37.38 9.16 -25.34
C THR A 241 36.60 9.79 -26.49
N SER A 242 35.60 9.10 -27.04
CA SER A 242 34.83 9.60 -28.21
C SER A 242 33.86 10.74 -27.89
N ILE A 243 33.49 10.94 -26.62
CA ILE A 243 32.59 12.02 -26.20
C ILE A 243 33.10 12.68 -24.90
N PRO A 244 32.93 14.01 -24.72
CA PRO A 244 33.29 14.68 -23.48
C PRO A 244 32.60 14.10 -22.24
N HIS A 245 33.32 14.04 -21.11
CA HIS A 245 32.82 13.43 -19.86
C HIS A 245 31.60 14.13 -19.26
N ASP A 246 31.40 15.42 -19.52
CA ASP A 246 30.22 16.19 -19.11
C ASP A 246 28.94 15.78 -19.86
N ARG A 247 29.07 14.95 -20.90
CA ARG A 247 27.98 14.38 -21.69
C ARG A 247 27.71 12.90 -21.39
N ILE A 248 28.29 12.39 -20.32
CA ILE A 248 28.12 11.00 -19.88
C ILE A 248 27.39 11.01 -18.54
N HIS A 249 26.19 10.44 -18.51
CA HIS A 249 25.25 10.57 -17.41
C HIS A 249 24.96 9.22 -16.76
N MET A 250 24.75 9.23 -15.44
CA MET A 250 24.37 8.05 -14.66
C MET A 250 22.88 8.13 -14.32
N THR A 251 22.09 7.11 -14.70
CA THR A 251 20.64 7.07 -14.44
C THR A 251 20.20 5.70 -13.92
N PHE A 252 18.93 5.59 -13.51
CA PHE A 252 18.33 4.35 -13.02
C PHE A 252 16.97 4.06 -13.69
N GLN A 253 16.79 2.84 -14.20
CA GLN A 253 15.57 2.38 -14.89
C GLN A 253 14.71 1.43 -14.04
N SER A 254 13.62 0.91 -14.60
CA SER A 254 12.81 -0.18 -14.04
C SER A 254 12.20 0.09 -12.65
N ARG A 255 11.65 1.30 -12.43
CA ARG A 255 10.97 1.67 -11.16
C ARG A 255 9.63 0.95 -10.98
N PHE A 256 9.36 0.46 -9.76
CA PHE A 256 8.10 -0.23 -9.43
C PHE A 256 7.41 0.29 -8.17
N GLY A 257 6.13 0.66 -8.30
CA GLY A 257 5.29 1.10 -7.19
C GLY A 257 5.39 2.59 -6.88
N SER A 258 4.95 2.99 -5.69
CA SER A 258 4.83 4.40 -5.26
C SER A 258 5.91 4.82 -4.25
N GLU A 259 6.95 3.99 -4.07
CA GLU A 259 8.08 4.31 -3.20
C GLU A 259 9.12 5.13 -3.99
N GLU A 260 10.02 5.87 -3.32
CA GLU A 260 11.13 6.56 -4.00
C GLU A 260 12.24 5.55 -4.36
N TRP A 261 12.65 5.55 -5.63
CA TRP A 261 13.72 4.72 -6.17
C TRP A 261 14.97 5.56 -6.39
N LEU A 262 16.10 4.91 -6.67
CA LEU A 262 17.33 5.61 -7.04
C LEU A 262 17.07 6.55 -8.24
N THR A 263 17.66 7.73 -8.17
CA THR A 263 17.46 8.83 -9.13
C THR A 263 18.82 9.33 -9.64
N PRO A 264 18.90 9.94 -10.84
CA PRO A 264 17.80 10.30 -11.74
C PRO A 264 17.16 9.09 -12.45
N TYR A 265 15.87 9.19 -12.77
CA TYR A 265 15.15 8.15 -13.51
C TYR A 265 15.47 8.23 -15.01
N THR A 266 15.76 7.10 -15.65
CA THR A 266 16.22 7.08 -17.05
C THR A 266 15.20 7.69 -18.01
N ASP A 267 13.93 7.33 -17.88
CA ASP A 267 12.80 7.88 -18.66
C ASP A 267 12.75 9.42 -18.54
N ASP A 268 12.54 9.92 -17.32
CA ASP A 268 12.38 11.35 -17.05
C ASP A 268 13.66 12.13 -17.45
N TYR A 269 14.86 11.57 -17.25
CA TYR A 269 16.13 12.25 -17.55
C TYR A 269 16.39 12.36 -19.06
N VAL A 270 16.13 11.29 -19.81
CA VAL A 270 16.31 11.25 -21.27
C VAL A 270 15.33 12.20 -21.96
N GLU A 271 14.06 12.25 -21.52
CA GLU A 271 13.08 13.23 -22.01
C GLU A 271 13.59 14.67 -21.82
N ASN A 272 14.08 15.00 -20.62
CA ASN A 272 14.64 16.33 -20.33
C ASN A 272 15.84 16.70 -21.22
N LEU A 273 16.72 15.74 -21.52
CA LEU A 273 17.85 15.98 -22.44
C LEU A 273 17.36 16.32 -23.86
N ILE A 274 16.33 15.62 -24.33
CA ILE A 274 15.76 15.80 -25.67
C ILE A 274 15.02 17.12 -25.79
N GLU A 275 14.23 17.48 -24.77
CA GLU A 275 13.62 18.82 -24.67
C GLU A 275 14.69 19.93 -24.62
N GLY A 276 15.83 19.65 -23.99
CA GLY A 276 17.02 20.50 -23.98
C GLY A 276 17.76 20.59 -25.33
N GLY A 277 17.30 19.86 -26.35
CA GLY A 277 17.83 19.90 -27.73
C GLY A 277 18.84 18.80 -28.06
N ARG A 278 19.11 17.85 -27.15
CA ARG A 278 20.00 16.70 -27.38
C ARG A 278 19.19 15.51 -27.88
N LYS A 279 19.15 15.29 -29.20
CA LYS A 279 18.17 14.39 -29.80
C LYS A 279 18.64 12.95 -29.94
N ASN A 280 19.94 12.71 -30.03
CA ASN A 280 20.49 11.38 -30.28
C ASN A 280 21.19 10.88 -29.02
N ILE A 281 20.58 9.95 -28.30
CA ILE A 281 21.06 9.51 -26.98
C ILE A 281 21.45 8.05 -27.05
N ALA A 282 22.71 7.74 -26.74
CA ALA A 282 23.14 6.35 -26.56
C ALA A 282 22.85 5.88 -25.13
N VAL A 283 22.31 4.68 -24.97
CA VAL A 283 21.98 4.12 -23.64
C VAL A 283 22.66 2.77 -23.45
N TYR A 284 23.46 2.64 -22.39
CA TYR A 284 24.16 1.40 -22.00
C TYR A 284 23.71 0.91 -20.62
N CYS A 285 23.50 -0.40 -20.47
CA CYS A 285 22.90 -0.99 -19.26
C CYS A 285 23.85 -1.95 -18.51
N PRO A 286 24.82 -1.44 -17.72
CA PRO A 286 25.85 -2.27 -17.07
C PRO A 286 25.37 -3.12 -15.88
N SER A 287 24.09 -3.04 -15.50
CA SER A 287 23.49 -3.99 -14.54
C SER A 287 23.37 -5.40 -15.11
N PHE A 288 23.51 -5.55 -16.43
CA PHE A 288 23.36 -6.80 -17.16
C PHE A 288 24.60 -7.06 -18.03
N VAL A 289 24.99 -8.33 -18.13
CA VAL A 289 26.05 -8.80 -19.04
C VAL A 289 25.49 -9.43 -20.31
N ALA A 290 24.20 -9.74 -20.33
CA ALA A 290 23.48 -10.38 -21.42
C ALA A 290 22.18 -9.63 -21.66
N ASP A 291 21.84 -9.43 -22.94
CA ASP A 291 20.62 -8.75 -23.31
C ASP A 291 19.37 -9.50 -22.83
N CYS A 292 18.41 -8.72 -22.34
CA CYS A 292 17.21 -9.20 -21.67
C CYS A 292 16.02 -8.25 -21.95
N LEU A 293 14.92 -8.47 -21.24
CA LEU A 293 13.71 -7.65 -21.40
C LEU A 293 14.01 -6.18 -21.09
N GLU A 294 14.77 -5.93 -20.03
CA GLU A 294 15.12 -4.61 -19.53
C GLU A 294 16.03 -3.83 -20.48
N THR A 295 16.78 -4.50 -21.36
CA THR A 295 17.69 -3.83 -22.30
C THR A 295 17.07 -3.70 -23.69
N ILE A 296 16.58 -4.80 -24.26
CA ILE A 296 16.01 -4.82 -25.62
C ILE A 296 14.66 -4.11 -25.67
N ASP A 297 13.78 -4.39 -24.71
CA ASP A 297 12.39 -3.94 -24.76
C ASP A 297 12.23 -2.60 -24.04
N GLU A 298 12.57 -2.52 -22.74
CA GLU A 298 12.37 -1.29 -21.95
C GLU A 298 13.19 -0.12 -22.50
N ILE A 299 14.48 -0.30 -22.75
CA ILE A 299 15.35 0.76 -23.30
C ILE A 299 15.30 0.83 -24.82
N GLY A 300 15.41 -0.31 -25.51
CA GLY A 300 15.47 -0.32 -26.97
C GLY A 300 14.14 -0.02 -27.67
N THR A 301 13.00 -0.34 -27.04
CA THR A 301 11.67 -0.21 -27.66
C THR A 301 10.79 0.80 -26.92
N GLU A 302 10.50 0.60 -25.63
CA GLU A 302 9.55 1.46 -24.88
C GLU A 302 10.08 2.89 -24.75
N LEU A 303 11.32 3.07 -24.27
CA LEU A 303 11.92 4.40 -24.18
C LEU A 303 12.04 5.07 -25.55
N GLN A 304 12.36 4.32 -26.60
CA GLN A 304 12.38 4.85 -27.97
C GLN A 304 10.99 5.29 -28.43
N GLU A 305 9.93 4.52 -28.15
CA GLU A 305 8.55 4.89 -28.47
C GLU A 305 8.14 6.17 -27.73
N GLU A 306 8.48 6.29 -26.44
CA GLU A 306 8.19 7.47 -25.61
C GLU A 306 8.87 8.73 -26.17
N VAL A 307 10.16 8.65 -26.48
CA VAL A 307 10.91 9.84 -26.90
C VAL A 307 10.75 10.18 -28.38
N ALA A 308 10.26 9.24 -29.21
CA ALA A 308 10.02 9.50 -30.62
C ALA A 308 8.98 10.61 -30.83
N GLU A 309 8.00 10.73 -29.94
CA GLU A 309 6.96 11.77 -29.99
C GLU A 309 7.53 13.19 -29.83
N ILE A 310 8.62 13.33 -29.05
CA ILE A 310 9.35 14.59 -28.84
C ILE A 310 10.57 14.73 -29.76
N GLY A 311 10.73 13.83 -30.74
CA GLY A 311 11.73 13.89 -31.80
C GLY A 311 13.13 13.40 -31.38
N GLY A 312 13.21 12.57 -30.34
CA GLY A 312 14.43 11.91 -29.90
C GLY A 312 14.66 10.55 -30.56
N VAL A 313 15.93 10.12 -30.56
CA VAL A 313 16.40 8.84 -31.08
C VAL A 313 17.29 8.19 -30.02
N ILE A 314 16.97 6.96 -29.66
CA ILE A 314 17.71 6.12 -28.74
C ILE A 314 18.60 5.18 -29.53
N HIS A 315 19.89 5.20 -29.20
CA HIS A 315 20.88 4.25 -29.66
C HIS A 315 21.17 3.26 -28.52
N HIS A 316 20.44 2.15 -28.49
CA HIS A 316 20.70 1.07 -27.54
C HIS A 316 22.10 0.48 -27.78
N VAL A 317 22.95 0.55 -26.75
CA VAL A 317 24.27 -0.10 -26.73
C VAL A 317 24.06 -1.54 -26.21
N PRO A 318 24.32 -2.58 -27.02
CA PRO A 318 24.14 -3.96 -26.59
C PRO A 318 24.96 -4.30 -25.34
N CYS A 319 24.45 -5.23 -24.54
CA CYS A 319 25.25 -5.85 -23.48
C CYS A 319 26.50 -6.57 -24.04
N LEU A 320 27.39 -7.01 -23.16
CA LEU A 320 28.61 -7.74 -23.56
C LEU A 320 28.28 -9.04 -24.31
N ASN A 321 27.14 -9.65 -23.99
CA ASN A 321 26.59 -10.82 -24.66
C ASN A 321 27.64 -11.93 -24.81
N THR A 322 27.93 -12.33 -26.05
CA THR A 322 28.94 -13.34 -26.36
C THR A 322 30.12 -12.76 -27.15
N ASP A 323 30.46 -11.48 -26.92
CA ASP A 323 31.62 -10.85 -27.55
C ASP A 323 32.90 -11.66 -27.32
N GLU A 324 33.73 -11.79 -28.35
CA GLU A 324 34.89 -12.69 -28.33
C GLU A 324 35.95 -12.26 -27.32
N LYS A 325 36.21 -10.95 -27.21
CA LYS A 325 37.18 -10.42 -26.25
C LYS A 325 36.64 -10.54 -24.81
N TRP A 326 35.35 -10.29 -24.62
CA TRP A 326 34.68 -10.52 -23.33
C TRP A 326 34.79 -11.98 -22.86
N ASN A 327 34.55 -12.96 -23.74
CA ASN A 327 34.71 -14.38 -23.41
C ASN A 327 36.16 -14.72 -23.00
N GLN A 328 37.15 -14.19 -23.72
CA GLN A 328 38.57 -14.41 -23.45
C GLN A 328 39.00 -13.81 -22.12
N ASP A 329 38.69 -12.54 -21.88
CA ASP A 329 39.07 -11.84 -20.66
C ASP A 329 38.37 -12.44 -19.44
N PHE A 330 37.09 -12.83 -19.58
CA PHE A 330 36.36 -13.49 -18.49
C PHE A 330 36.87 -14.90 -18.21
N ALA A 331 37.25 -15.67 -19.25
CA ALA A 331 37.92 -16.95 -19.06
C ALA A 331 39.25 -16.79 -18.33
N GLN A 332 40.04 -15.75 -18.65
CA GLN A 332 41.27 -15.44 -17.92
C GLN A 332 40.99 -15.06 -16.46
N TYR A 333 39.90 -14.34 -16.19
CA TYR A 333 39.46 -14.05 -14.83
C TYR A 333 39.09 -15.33 -14.06
N VAL A 334 38.36 -16.25 -14.69
CA VAL A 334 38.02 -17.58 -14.13
C VAL A 334 39.27 -18.42 -13.86
N GLU A 335 40.20 -18.46 -14.81
CA GLU A 335 41.51 -19.10 -14.67
C GLU A 335 42.26 -18.59 -13.44
N CYS A 336 42.36 -17.27 -13.29
CA CYS A 336 43.03 -16.64 -12.17
C CYS A 336 42.35 -16.99 -10.84
N MET A 337 41.01 -16.94 -10.78
CA MET A 337 40.26 -17.33 -9.57
C MET A 337 40.50 -18.78 -9.14
N VAL A 338 40.63 -19.71 -10.09
CA VAL A 338 40.80 -21.14 -9.77
C VAL A 338 42.26 -21.46 -9.47
N ASN A 339 43.19 -20.98 -10.30
CA ASN A 339 44.59 -21.42 -10.29
C ASN A 339 45.53 -20.47 -9.52
N GLU A 340 45.20 -19.18 -9.42
CA GLU A 340 46.07 -18.13 -8.87
C GLU A 340 45.28 -17.10 -8.02
N GLU A 341 44.45 -17.59 -7.09
CA GLU A 341 43.49 -16.77 -6.31
C GLU A 341 44.08 -15.49 -5.68
N SER A 342 45.37 -15.51 -5.30
CA SER A 342 46.08 -14.34 -4.76
C SER A 342 46.26 -13.18 -5.76
N LYS A 343 46.15 -13.43 -7.07
CA LYS A 343 46.34 -12.43 -8.14
C LYS A 343 45.04 -11.89 -8.71
N VAL A 344 43.88 -12.35 -8.24
CA VAL A 344 42.57 -11.88 -8.72
C VAL A 344 42.43 -10.36 -8.56
N ALA A 345 42.97 -9.79 -7.48
CA ALA A 345 42.98 -8.35 -7.24
C ALA A 345 43.75 -7.55 -8.32
N GLU A 346 44.77 -8.15 -8.97
CA GLU A 346 45.52 -7.50 -10.05
C GLU A 346 44.68 -7.36 -11.35
N LEU A 347 43.61 -8.15 -11.47
CA LEU A 347 42.65 -8.11 -12.58
C LEU A 347 41.46 -7.18 -12.31
N GLU A 348 41.43 -6.50 -11.16
CA GLU A 348 40.45 -5.46 -10.86
C GLU A 348 41.08 -4.07 -10.94
N TYR A 349 40.24 -3.08 -11.21
CA TYR A 349 40.57 -1.69 -10.96
C TYR A 349 40.50 -1.39 -9.46
N GLU A 350 41.52 -0.72 -8.94
CA GLU A 350 41.44 -0.07 -7.63
C GLU A 350 40.67 1.24 -7.75
N PHE A 351 39.79 1.50 -6.78
CA PHE A 351 39.02 2.73 -6.70
C PHE A 351 39.51 3.53 -5.48
N LYS A 352 39.90 4.79 -5.69
CA LYS A 352 40.55 5.59 -4.64
C LYS A 352 39.52 6.26 -3.75
N GLU A 353 39.89 6.50 -2.48
CA GLU A 353 38.99 7.16 -1.52
C GLU A 353 38.51 8.54 -2.00
N GLU A 354 39.41 9.29 -2.67
CA GLU A 354 39.15 10.61 -3.24
C GLU A 354 38.06 10.58 -4.33
N GLU A 355 37.94 9.49 -5.08
CA GLU A 355 36.96 9.36 -6.16
C GLU A 355 35.52 9.23 -5.62
N TYR A 356 35.36 8.72 -4.39
CA TYR A 356 34.05 8.68 -3.72
C TYR A 356 33.54 10.06 -3.31
N MET A 357 34.41 11.09 -3.28
CA MET A 357 33.98 12.46 -2.94
C MET A 357 33.07 13.06 -4.02
N GLU A 358 33.11 12.53 -5.24
CA GLU A 358 32.19 12.86 -6.33
C GLU A 358 30.85 12.10 -6.25
N MET A 359 30.74 11.08 -5.39
CA MET A 359 29.55 10.23 -5.31
C MET A 359 28.35 11.01 -4.75
N PRO A 360 27.21 11.07 -5.46
CA PRO A 360 26.05 11.80 -4.99
C PRO A 360 25.46 11.21 -3.71
N ASN A 361 25.20 12.06 -2.71
CA ASN A 361 24.48 11.64 -1.51
C ASN A 361 23.04 11.29 -1.82
N GLN A 362 22.63 10.08 -1.45
CA GLN A 362 21.24 9.64 -1.61
C GLN A 362 20.38 10.11 -0.44
N THR A 363 19.40 10.96 -0.73
CA THR A 363 18.38 11.41 0.22
C THR A 363 16.98 11.02 -0.27
N MET A 364 16.08 10.80 0.67
CA MET A 364 14.64 10.64 0.40
C MET A 364 13.91 11.93 0.75
N GLU A 365 12.96 12.33 -0.08
CA GLU A 365 12.07 13.46 0.20
C GLU A 365 11.17 13.15 1.39
N VAL A 366 10.64 11.91 1.45
CA VAL A 366 9.77 11.46 2.52
C VAL A 366 10.46 10.32 3.28
N PRO A 367 11.02 10.57 4.47
CA PRO A 367 11.64 9.50 5.25
C PRO A 367 10.60 8.44 5.64
N PRO A 368 10.97 7.14 5.59
CA PRO A 368 10.10 6.08 6.05
C PRO A 368 9.79 6.25 7.53
N LEU A 369 8.62 5.74 7.92
CA LEU A 369 8.23 5.71 9.33
C LEU A 369 9.24 4.86 10.12
N THR A 370 9.65 5.37 11.29
CA THR A 370 10.44 4.58 12.24
C THR A 370 9.65 3.35 12.68
N ASP A 371 10.33 2.29 13.10
CA ASP A 371 9.64 1.06 13.51
C ASP A 371 8.73 1.27 14.73
N LYS A 372 9.13 2.18 15.63
CA LYS A 372 8.28 2.64 16.74
C LYS A 372 7.01 3.33 16.21
N ALA A 373 7.14 4.22 15.22
CA ALA A 373 5.99 4.86 14.60
C ALA A 373 5.07 3.86 13.91
N LYS A 374 5.61 2.91 13.13
CA LYS A 374 4.82 1.83 12.50
C LYS A 374 4.05 1.01 13.54
N LYS A 375 4.70 0.63 14.65
CA LYS A 375 4.08 -0.11 15.75
C LYS A 375 2.93 0.69 16.38
N SER A 376 3.16 1.96 16.71
CA SER A 376 2.12 2.83 17.28
C SER A 376 0.94 3.03 16.32
N LEU A 377 1.21 3.31 15.04
CA LEU A 377 0.16 3.47 14.02
C LEU A 377 -0.66 2.20 13.83
N LYS A 378 -0.04 1.01 13.86
CA LYS A 378 -0.74 -0.26 13.78
C LYS A 378 -1.69 -0.48 14.97
N ILE A 379 -1.25 -0.11 16.17
CA ILE A 379 -2.09 -0.22 17.37
C ILE A 379 -3.23 0.79 17.32
N VAL A 380 -2.95 2.05 16.97
CA VAL A 380 -3.97 3.08 16.78
C VAL A 380 -5.00 2.68 15.73
N PHE A 381 -4.55 2.15 14.59
CA PHE A 381 -5.42 1.60 13.55
C PHE A 381 -6.38 0.56 14.12
N LEU A 382 -5.84 -0.45 14.80
CA LEU A 382 -6.64 -1.54 15.38
C LEU A 382 -7.61 -1.00 16.42
N THR A 383 -7.16 -0.08 17.27
CA THR A 383 -7.98 0.54 18.31
C THR A 383 -9.17 1.28 17.73
N LEU A 384 -8.95 2.10 16.70
CA LEU A 384 -10.02 2.83 16.03
C LEU A 384 -10.93 1.89 15.24
N PHE A 385 -10.36 0.91 14.54
CA PHE A 385 -11.13 -0.05 13.77
C PHE A 385 -12.12 -0.82 14.65
N LEU A 386 -11.65 -1.37 15.78
CA LEU A 386 -12.49 -2.13 16.71
C LEU A 386 -13.58 -1.26 17.36
N ASP A 387 -13.22 -0.03 17.74
CA ASP A 387 -14.19 0.94 18.24
C ASP A 387 -15.27 1.24 17.21
N LEU A 388 -14.88 1.50 15.96
CA LEU A 388 -15.81 1.85 14.89
C LEU A 388 -16.72 0.69 14.48
N VAL A 389 -16.24 -0.56 14.58
CA VAL A 389 -17.09 -1.75 14.49
C VAL A 389 -18.13 -1.74 15.61
N GLY A 390 -17.72 -1.56 16.87
CA GLY A 390 -18.63 -1.53 18.01
C GLY A 390 -19.62 -0.36 17.98
N PHE A 391 -19.20 0.81 17.47
CA PHE A 391 -20.05 1.99 17.32
C PHE A 391 -21.13 1.78 16.25
N SER A 392 -20.76 1.29 15.08
CA SER A 392 -21.66 1.16 13.92
C SER A 392 -22.51 -0.11 13.93
N ILE A 393 -22.22 -1.08 14.80
CA ILE A 393 -22.98 -2.34 14.93
C ILE A 393 -24.48 -2.15 15.19
N ILE A 394 -24.87 -1.01 15.75
CA ILE A 394 -26.26 -0.70 16.09
C ILE A 394 -27.09 -0.19 14.89
N PHE A 395 -26.43 0.28 13.82
CA PHE A 395 -27.11 0.97 12.72
C PHE A 395 -28.22 0.19 12.01
N PRO A 396 -28.04 -1.09 11.62
CA PRO A 396 -29.11 -1.86 10.95
C PRO A 396 -30.24 -2.25 11.92
N LEU A 397 -30.06 -1.98 13.22
CA LEU A 397 -30.97 -2.37 14.28
C LEU A 397 -31.91 -1.23 14.68
N PHE A 398 -31.66 0.02 14.27
CA PHE A 398 -32.46 1.16 14.73
C PHE A 398 -33.98 1.00 14.52
N PRO A 399 -34.47 0.54 13.35
CA PRO A 399 -35.91 0.32 13.19
C PRO A 399 -36.47 -0.75 14.14
N ALA A 400 -35.72 -1.83 14.37
CA ALA A 400 -36.14 -2.93 15.23
C ALA A 400 -36.07 -2.55 16.72
N LEU A 401 -35.02 -1.85 17.14
CA LEU A 401 -34.85 -1.30 18.49
C LEU A 401 -36.00 -0.38 18.85
N ALA A 402 -36.35 0.57 17.96
CA ALA A 402 -37.44 1.50 18.18
C ALA A 402 -38.78 0.77 18.39
N LYS A 403 -39.10 -0.19 17.53
CA LYS A 403 -40.31 -1.01 17.64
C LYS A 403 -40.35 -1.80 18.95
N TRP A 404 -39.22 -2.37 19.37
CA TRP A 404 -39.13 -3.14 20.60
C TRP A 404 -39.40 -2.28 21.84
N TYR A 405 -38.69 -1.16 22.03
CA TYR A 405 -38.89 -0.30 23.21
C TYR A 405 -40.28 0.35 23.25
N LEU A 406 -40.85 0.69 22.09
CA LEU A 406 -42.25 1.15 22.02
C LEU A 406 -43.25 0.07 22.48
N SER A 407 -42.90 -1.21 22.40
CA SER A 407 -43.76 -2.31 22.83
C SER A 407 -43.56 -2.69 24.30
N VAL A 408 -42.33 -2.65 24.82
CA VAL A 408 -42.01 -3.15 26.18
C VAL A 408 -41.84 -2.06 27.24
N ASP A 409 -41.60 -0.80 26.85
CA ASP A 409 -41.28 0.30 27.77
C ASP A 409 -41.93 1.62 27.30
N ALA A 410 -43.15 1.53 26.73
CA ALA A 410 -43.90 2.67 26.18
C ALA A 410 -44.09 3.82 27.17
N ASP A 411 -44.18 3.50 28.46
CA ASP A 411 -44.45 4.47 29.52
C ASP A 411 -43.21 5.21 30.04
N ASN A 412 -42.01 4.88 29.54
CA ASN A 412 -40.75 5.47 29.97
C ASN A 412 -40.70 6.99 29.80
N ILE A 413 -40.18 7.70 30.81
CA ILE A 413 -40.12 9.17 30.83
C ILE A 413 -39.29 9.72 29.66
N PHE A 414 -38.15 9.12 29.34
CA PHE A 414 -37.32 9.57 28.21
C PHE A 414 -37.96 9.25 26.87
N LEU A 415 -38.58 8.07 26.77
CA LEU A 415 -39.29 7.67 25.56
C LEU A 415 -40.47 8.60 25.31
N LYS A 416 -41.27 8.90 26.34
CA LYS A 416 -42.35 9.89 26.31
C LYS A 416 -41.87 11.32 26.11
N ALA A 417 -40.69 11.70 26.59
CA ALA A 417 -40.15 13.03 26.32
C ALA A 417 -39.77 13.16 24.84
N ILE A 418 -39.10 12.16 24.27
CA ILE A 418 -38.74 12.14 22.84
C ILE A 418 -40.01 12.01 21.99
N PHE A 419 -40.78 10.94 22.18
CA PHE A 419 -42.00 10.70 21.40
C PHE A 419 -43.10 11.71 21.69
N GLY A 420 -43.33 12.14 22.93
CA GLY A 420 -44.34 13.14 23.25
C GLY A 420 -44.00 14.54 22.71
N SER A 421 -42.72 14.92 22.67
CA SER A 421 -42.30 16.13 21.93
C SER A 421 -42.56 15.96 20.43
N ILE A 422 -42.33 14.77 19.88
CA ILE A 422 -42.63 14.42 18.49
C ILE A 422 -44.15 14.40 18.24
N THR A 423 -44.95 13.91 19.19
CA THR A 423 -46.41 13.75 19.07
C THR A 423 -47.11 15.09 19.16
N ALA A 424 -46.67 15.97 20.07
CA ALA A 424 -47.10 17.37 20.12
C ALA A 424 -46.78 18.12 18.80
N LEU A 425 -45.67 17.74 18.14
CA LEU A 425 -45.34 18.18 16.79
C LEU A 425 -46.20 17.51 15.69
N THR A 426 -46.69 16.27 15.88
CA THR A 426 -47.55 15.57 14.90
C THR A 426 -49.02 16.00 14.90
N GLU A 427 -49.57 16.46 16.02
CA GLU A 427 -50.96 16.96 16.10
C GLU A 427 -51.18 18.21 15.22
N THR A 428 -50.10 18.87 14.79
CA THR A 428 -50.13 19.98 13.82
C THR A 428 -49.73 19.57 12.39
N GLY A 429 -49.42 18.29 12.13
CA GLY A 429 -48.75 17.86 10.89
C GLY A 429 -49.20 16.56 10.21
N GLY A 430 -50.02 15.70 10.85
CA GLY A 430 -50.70 14.57 10.17
C GLY A 430 -49.83 13.36 9.77
N ALA A 431 -48.69 13.11 10.42
CA ALA A 431 -47.76 12.03 10.02
C ALA A 431 -48.08 10.65 10.65
N ALA A 432 -47.84 9.57 9.89
CA ALA A 432 -48.10 8.18 10.30
C ALA A 432 -47.10 7.61 11.33
N ASN A 433 -47.46 6.57 12.09
CA ASN A 433 -46.65 5.97 13.17
C ASN A 433 -45.19 5.61 12.78
N PHE A 434 -44.94 5.20 11.53
CA PHE A 434 -43.59 4.84 11.07
C PHE A 434 -42.65 6.05 10.99
N SER A 435 -43.17 7.25 10.68
CA SER A 435 -42.39 8.49 10.63
C SER A 435 -41.78 8.88 11.99
N SER A 436 -42.47 8.54 13.09
CA SER A 436 -42.01 8.83 14.45
C SER A 436 -40.86 7.90 14.87
N ILE A 437 -40.83 6.66 14.34
CA ILE A 437 -39.73 5.70 14.55
C ILE A 437 -38.43 6.20 13.91
N VAL A 438 -38.51 6.84 12.74
CA VAL A 438 -37.36 7.44 12.05
C VAL A 438 -36.76 8.58 12.87
N LEU A 439 -37.61 9.47 13.37
CA LEU A 439 -37.19 10.62 14.18
C LEU A 439 -36.59 10.19 15.52
N PHE A 440 -37.13 9.13 16.15
CA PHE A 440 -36.53 8.48 17.31
C PHE A 440 -35.13 7.97 17.03
N GLY A 441 -34.95 7.22 15.94
CA GLY A 441 -33.63 6.75 15.55
C GLY A 441 -32.66 7.91 15.33
N GLY A 442 -33.11 8.95 14.63
CA GLY A 442 -32.32 10.15 14.35
C GLY A 442 -31.84 10.82 15.62
N ALA A 443 -32.73 10.95 16.62
CA ALA A 443 -32.38 11.47 17.93
C ALA A 443 -31.36 10.58 18.66
N LEU A 444 -31.51 9.26 18.62
CA LEU A 444 -30.59 8.32 19.28
C LEU A 444 -29.18 8.37 18.68
N GLY A 445 -29.07 8.41 17.35
CA GLY A 445 -27.80 8.57 16.64
C GLY A 445 -27.16 9.95 16.86
N ALA A 446 -27.98 11.00 16.91
CA ALA A 446 -27.55 12.37 17.13
C ALA A 446 -27.03 12.60 18.56
N ILE A 447 -27.65 12.05 19.59
CA ILE A 447 -27.21 12.20 20.99
C ILE A 447 -25.77 11.68 21.15
N TYR A 448 -25.49 10.48 20.64
CA TYR A 448 -24.15 9.91 20.70
C TYR A 448 -23.14 10.82 19.98
N SER A 449 -23.44 11.21 18.74
CA SER A 449 -22.55 12.02 17.91
C SER A 449 -22.31 13.41 18.50
N LEU A 450 -23.35 14.02 19.09
CA LEU A 450 -23.27 15.31 19.77
C LEU A 450 -22.37 15.23 21.00
N LEU A 451 -22.57 14.23 21.85
CA LEU A 451 -21.75 14.02 23.05
C LEU A 451 -20.29 13.75 22.68
N GLN A 452 -20.05 12.95 21.64
CA GLN A 452 -18.71 12.70 21.12
C GLN A 452 -18.06 13.98 20.59
N PHE A 453 -18.81 14.78 19.83
CA PHE A 453 -18.33 16.07 19.32
C PHE A 453 -17.95 17.04 20.45
N VAL A 454 -18.76 17.13 21.50
CA VAL A 454 -18.49 17.99 22.66
C VAL A 454 -17.33 17.45 23.52
N ALA A 455 -17.25 16.13 23.70
CA ALA A 455 -16.21 15.50 24.53
C ALA A 455 -14.84 15.44 23.83
N ALA A 456 -14.79 15.38 22.49
CA ALA A 456 -13.55 15.20 21.75
C ALA A 456 -12.47 16.28 22.03
N PRO A 457 -12.78 17.59 22.07
CA PRO A 457 -11.82 18.63 22.47
C PRO A 457 -11.35 18.51 23.91
N ILE A 458 -12.23 18.08 24.81
CA ILE A 458 -11.94 17.90 26.24
C ILE A 458 -10.92 16.78 26.40
N TRP A 459 -11.17 15.60 25.80
CA TRP A 459 -10.25 14.47 25.83
C TRP A 459 -8.91 14.78 25.16
N GLY A 460 -8.93 15.52 24.05
CA GLY A 460 -7.71 16.00 23.40
C GLY A 460 -6.85 16.83 24.38
N SER A 461 -7.47 17.80 25.04
CA SER A 461 -6.81 18.67 26.03
C SER A 461 -6.30 17.92 27.26
N ILE A 462 -7.07 16.94 27.75
CA ILE A 462 -6.64 16.07 28.85
C ILE A 462 -5.43 15.24 28.42
N SER A 463 -5.44 14.69 27.20
CA SER A 463 -4.34 13.87 26.69
C SER A 463 -3.03 14.66 26.52
N ASP A 464 -3.12 15.96 26.23
CA ASP A 464 -1.95 16.86 26.18
C ASP A 464 -1.32 17.07 27.58
N ARG A 465 -2.09 16.88 28.67
CA ARG A 465 -1.64 17.07 30.06
C ARG A 465 -1.17 15.79 30.74
N ILE A 466 -1.89 14.69 30.56
CA ILE A 466 -1.61 13.42 31.27
C ILE A 466 -0.95 12.35 30.39
N GLY A 467 -0.85 12.57 29.07
CA GLY A 467 -0.33 11.61 28.10
C GLY A 467 -1.43 10.95 27.27
N ARG A 468 -1.04 10.36 26.13
CA ARG A 468 -1.98 9.72 25.19
C ARG A 468 -2.45 8.37 25.70
N ARG A 469 -1.56 7.59 26.30
CA ARG A 469 -1.86 6.21 26.73
C ARG A 469 -2.94 6.16 27.81
N PRO A 470 -2.89 6.96 28.90
CA PRO A 470 -3.94 6.96 29.91
C PRO A 470 -5.32 7.34 29.34
N VAL A 471 -5.37 8.35 28.47
CA VAL A 471 -6.63 8.80 27.87
C VAL A 471 -7.21 7.76 26.93
N LEU A 472 -6.40 7.11 26.08
CA LEU A 472 -6.88 6.00 25.24
C LEU A 472 -7.43 4.83 26.08
N LEU A 473 -6.76 4.47 27.17
CA LEU A 473 -7.25 3.41 28.06
C LEU A 473 -8.58 3.76 28.73
N ILE A 474 -8.70 4.98 29.28
CA ILE A 474 -9.92 5.43 29.97
C ILE A 474 -11.10 5.51 28.99
N SER A 475 -10.89 6.13 27.82
CA SER A 475 -11.94 6.27 26.80
C SER A 475 -12.44 4.92 26.29
N VAL A 476 -11.53 4.02 25.90
CA VAL A 476 -11.91 2.69 25.39
C VAL A 476 -12.52 1.80 26.48
N PHE A 477 -12.07 1.93 27.74
CA PHE A 477 -12.73 1.26 28.86
C PHE A 477 -14.14 1.80 29.12
N GLY A 478 -14.34 3.11 29.03
CA GLY A 478 -15.66 3.72 29.10
C GLY A 478 -16.61 3.23 27.99
N LEU A 479 -16.10 3.03 26.78
CA LEU A 479 -16.84 2.42 25.67
C LEU A 479 -17.24 0.96 25.98
N PHE A 480 -16.32 0.18 26.54
CA PHE A 480 -16.61 -1.18 27.03
C PHE A 480 -17.77 -1.17 28.05
N LEU A 481 -17.74 -0.28 29.04
CA LEU A 481 -18.82 -0.15 30.03
C LEU A 481 -20.15 0.25 29.37
N SER A 482 -20.12 1.13 28.38
CA SER A 482 -21.30 1.48 27.58
C SER A 482 -21.90 0.26 26.88
N TYR A 483 -21.08 -0.62 26.30
CA TYR A 483 -21.59 -1.84 25.65
C TYR A 483 -22.11 -2.87 26.66
N VAL A 484 -21.51 -2.98 27.84
CA VAL A 484 -22.04 -3.81 28.93
C VAL A 484 -23.41 -3.29 29.37
N LEU A 485 -23.58 -1.98 29.53
CA LEU A 485 -24.88 -1.38 29.84
C LEU A 485 -25.91 -1.63 28.74
N TRP A 486 -25.50 -1.55 27.46
CA TRP A 486 -26.37 -1.87 26.35
C TRP A 486 -26.77 -3.36 26.33
N PHE A 487 -25.86 -4.27 26.71
CA PHE A 487 -26.19 -5.70 26.83
C PHE A 487 -27.34 -5.94 27.81
N PHE A 488 -27.38 -5.20 28.92
CA PHE A 488 -28.41 -5.28 29.96
C PHE A 488 -29.47 -4.18 29.85
N SER A 489 -29.67 -3.59 28.67
CA SER A 489 -30.66 -2.52 28.48
C SER A 489 -32.08 -3.07 28.32
N GLY A 490 -32.67 -3.57 29.41
CA GLY A 490 -34.07 -4.01 29.43
C GLY A 490 -35.05 -2.83 29.31
N SER A 491 -34.63 -1.64 29.75
CA SER A 491 -35.39 -0.41 29.67
C SER A 491 -34.72 0.63 28.77
N PHE A 492 -35.53 1.52 28.19
CA PHE A 492 -35.04 2.55 27.28
C PHE A 492 -34.08 3.53 27.98
N THR A 493 -34.28 3.77 29.27
CA THR A 493 -33.38 4.59 30.09
C THR A 493 -31.97 4.03 30.14
N VAL A 494 -31.82 2.71 30.29
CA VAL A 494 -30.49 2.08 30.32
C VAL A 494 -29.82 2.16 28.94
N LEU A 495 -30.59 2.03 27.85
CA LEU A 495 -30.05 2.25 26.50
C LEU A 495 -29.54 3.68 26.31
N ILE A 496 -30.31 4.68 26.75
CA ILE A 496 -29.90 6.09 26.68
C ILE A 496 -28.66 6.34 27.54
N LEU A 497 -28.60 5.78 28.75
CA LEU A 497 -27.41 5.88 29.60
C LEU A 497 -26.18 5.24 28.94
N ALA A 498 -26.35 4.07 28.32
CA ALA A 498 -25.29 3.42 27.54
C ALA A 498 -24.81 4.33 26.40
N ARG A 499 -25.72 4.91 25.61
CA ARG A 499 -25.37 5.85 24.53
C ARG A 499 -24.71 7.12 25.06
N PHE A 500 -25.13 7.61 26.22
CA PHE A 500 -24.58 8.80 26.86
C PHE A 500 -23.13 8.56 27.29
N ILE A 501 -22.87 7.46 28.00
CA ILE A 501 -21.53 7.06 28.41
C ILE A 501 -20.65 6.83 27.19
N GLY A 502 -21.14 6.09 26.18
CA GLY A 502 -20.39 5.85 24.96
C GLY A 502 -20.02 7.14 24.23
N GLY A 503 -20.98 8.07 24.11
CA GLY A 503 -20.76 9.37 23.46
C GLY A 503 -19.71 10.21 24.19
N ILE A 504 -19.82 10.37 25.50
CA ILE A 504 -18.82 11.13 26.29
C ILE A 504 -17.46 10.44 26.28
N MET A 505 -17.41 9.11 26.30
CA MET A 505 -16.17 8.34 26.31
C MET A 505 -15.54 8.19 24.92
N GLY A 506 -16.18 8.68 23.85
CA GLY A 506 -15.69 8.64 22.45
C GLY A 506 -14.50 9.56 22.12
N GLY A 507 -13.69 9.95 23.12
CA GLY A 507 -12.48 10.77 22.97
C GLY A 507 -11.24 10.03 22.46
N ASN A 508 -11.35 8.72 22.25
CA ASN A 508 -10.32 7.88 21.67
C ASN A 508 -9.94 8.34 20.24
N ILE A 509 -10.88 8.86 19.45
CA ILE A 509 -10.63 9.35 18.08
C ILE A 509 -9.73 10.59 18.07
N SER A 510 -10.01 11.58 18.93
CA SER A 510 -9.21 12.80 19.03
C SER A 510 -7.81 12.49 19.58
N THR A 511 -7.73 11.62 20.57
CA THR A 511 -6.45 11.17 21.15
C THR A 511 -5.62 10.36 20.15
N ALA A 512 -6.25 9.45 19.40
CA ALA A 512 -5.59 8.69 18.34
C ALA A 512 -5.03 9.60 17.23
N THR A 513 -5.79 10.64 16.85
CA THR A 513 -5.31 11.64 15.90
C THR A 513 -4.08 12.37 16.43
N ALA A 514 -4.04 12.68 17.73
CA ALA A 514 -2.87 13.25 18.37
C ALA A 514 -1.68 12.27 18.42
N VAL A 515 -1.91 10.98 18.68
CA VAL A 515 -0.86 9.95 18.60
C VAL A 515 -0.23 9.89 17.22
N VAL A 516 -1.04 9.91 16.16
CA VAL A 516 -0.52 9.97 14.78
C VAL A 516 0.38 11.20 14.62
N ALA A 517 -0.04 12.35 15.12
CA ALA A 517 0.77 13.57 15.06
C ALA A 517 2.08 13.47 15.86
N ASP A 518 2.09 12.78 17.01
CA ASP A 518 3.28 12.59 17.86
C ASP A 518 4.33 11.67 17.20
N VAL A 519 3.90 10.64 16.46
CA VAL A 519 4.81 9.62 15.89
C VAL A 519 5.17 9.83 14.42
N THR A 520 4.53 10.78 13.76
CA THR A 520 4.81 11.12 12.35
C THR A 520 5.52 12.45 12.23
N GLN A 521 6.42 12.51 11.26
CA GLN A 521 7.05 13.75 10.83
C GLN A 521 6.16 14.46 9.81
N LYS A 522 6.49 15.72 9.55
CA LYS A 522 5.70 16.61 8.71
C LYS A 522 5.49 16.02 7.30
N GLU A 523 6.50 15.34 6.78
CA GLU A 523 6.59 14.74 5.44
C GLU A 523 5.75 13.44 5.33
N ASN A 524 5.65 12.64 6.41
CA ASN A 524 4.93 11.37 6.41
C ASN A 524 3.61 11.39 7.23
N ARG A 525 3.21 12.55 7.76
CA ARG A 525 1.99 12.75 8.55
C ARG A 525 0.72 12.40 7.78
N ALA A 526 0.66 12.75 6.49
CA ALA A 526 -0.48 12.42 5.63
C ALA A 526 -0.73 10.90 5.58
N LYS A 527 0.34 10.10 5.47
CA LYS A 527 0.27 8.63 5.46
C LYS A 527 -0.22 8.07 6.81
N GLY A 528 0.23 8.67 7.92
CA GLY A 528 -0.29 8.35 9.24
C GLY A 528 -1.79 8.66 9.37
N MET A 529 -2.22 9.83 8.92
CA MET A 529 -3.63 10.25 8.97
C MET A 529 -4.53 9.42 8.05
N ALA A 530 -4.01 8.94 6.92
CA ALA A 530 -4.72 8.03 6.02
C ALA A 530 -5.09 6.71 6.72
N THR A 531 -4.24 6.23 7.64
CA THR A 531 -4.48 5.00 8.41
C THR A 531 -5.75 5.11 9.26
N ILE A 532 -6.02 6.28 9.86
CA ILE A 532 -7.28 6.56 10.57
C ILE A 532 -8.46 6.42 9.61
N GLY A 533 -8.38 7.04 8.42
CA GLY A 533 -9.46 6.98 7.43
C GLY A 533 -9.81 5.54 7.00
N ILE A 534 -8.81 4.67 6.85
CA ILE A 534 -9.01 3.25 6.52
C ILE A 534 -9.73 2.53 7.66
N ALA A 535 -9.37 2.81 8.92
CA ALA A 535 -10.04 2.22 10.08
C ALA A 535 -11.54 2.57 10.13
N PHE A 536 -11.88 3.82 9.80
CA PHE A 536 -13.28 4.27 9.65
C PHE A 536 -13.99 3.52 8.53
N ALA A 537 -13.42 3.49 7.33
CA ALA A 537 -14.05 2.80 6.22
C ALA A 537 -14.36 1.33 6.57
N LEU A 538 -13.38 0.59 7.09
CA LEU A 538 -13.58 -0.81 7.46
C LEU A 538 -14.54 -1.00 8.63
N GLY A 539 -14.48 -0.12 9.64
CA GLY A 539 -15.35 -0.20 10.81
C GLY A 539 -16.83 -0.05 10.43
N PHE A 540 -17.15 0.92 9.58
CA PHE A 540 -18.52 1.16 9.08
C PHE A 540 -19.03 0.10 8.09
N ILE A 541 -18.13 -0.72 7.54
CA ILE A 541 -18.51 -1.87 6.70
C ILE A 541 -18.82 -3.08 7.58
N ILE A 542 -17.89 -3.39 8.48
CA ILE A 542 -17.94 -4.63 9.28
C ILE A 542 -18.93 -4.50 10.44
N GLY A 543 -19.06 -3.33 11.06
CA GLY A 543 -19.98 -3.10 12.18
C GLY A 543 -21.43 -3.42 11.82
N PRO A 544 -22.07 -2.73 10.87
CA PRO A 544 -23.45 -3.02 10.49
C PRO A 544 -23.65 -4.45 10.01
N ALA A 545 -22.70 -5.02 9.28
CA ALA A 545 -22.75 -6.42 8.86
C ALA A 545 -22.88 -7.37 10.08
N MET A 546 -22.01 -7.22 11.06
CA MET A 546 -22.05 -8.03 12.30
C MET A 546 -23.30 -7.75 13.12
N GLY A 547 -23.79 -6.51 13.13
CA GLY A 547 -25.00 -6.11 13.85
C GLY A 547 -26.25 -6.82 13.36
N GLY A 548 -26.49 -6.79 12.04
CA GLY A 548 -27.62 -7.49 11.44
C GLY A 548 -27.55 -9.00 11.64
N ILE A 549 -26.37 -9.60 11.42
CA ILE A 549 -26.18 -11.06 11.61
C ILE A 549 -26.45 -11.47 13.07
N LEU A 550 -25.84 -10.77 14.04
CA LEU A 550 -26.00 -11.13 15.45
C LEU A 550 -27.38 -10.80 16.01
N SER A 551 -28.14 -9.90 15.38
CA SER A 551 -29.53 -9.64 15.77
C SER A 551 -30.48 -10.81 15.49
N LEU A 552 -30.05 -11.80 14.69
CA LEU A 552 -30.79 -13.05 14.48
C LEU A 552 -30.71 -13.98 15.70
N VAL A 553 -29.77 -13.75 16.61
CA VAL A 553 -29.57 -14.56 17.81
C VAL A 553 -30.19 -13.84 19.01
N ASN A 554 -31.44 -14.17 19.31
CA ASN A 554 -32.11 -13.69 20.51
C ASN A 554 -31.83 -14.63 21.69
N LEU A 555 -31.08 -14.14 22.69
CA LEU A 555 -30.75 -14.93 23.89
C LEU A 555 -31.99 -15.33 24.69
N LEU A 556 -33.06 -14.54 24.63
CA LEU A 556 -34.29 -14.80 25.38
C LEU A 556 -35.04 -16.04 24.86
N ASP A 557 -34.82 -16.44 23.61
CA ASP A 557 -35.43 -17.65 23.04
C ASP A 557 -34.84 -18.92 23.67
N TYR A 558 -33.57 -18.87 24.06
CA TYR A 558 -32.84 -19.98 24.69
C TYR A 558 -32.87 -19.91 26.22
N TYR A 559 -32.82 -18.68 26.77
CA TYR A 559 -32.72 -18.42 28.20
C TYR A 559 -33.67 -17.30 28.63
N PRO A 560 -34.98 -17.56 28.75
CA PRO A 560 -35.99 -16.53 29.05
C PRO A 560 -35.76 -15.78 30.37
N TRP A 561 -35.18 -16.46 31.37
CA TRP A 561 -34.87 -15.87 32.69
C TRP A 561 -33.89 -14.69 32.62
N LEU A 562 -33.12 -14.57 31.54
CA LEU A 562 -32.21 -13.44 31.34
C LEU A 562 -32.95 -12.10 31.18
N ALA A 563 -34.24 -12.10 30.85
CA ALA A 563 -35.05 -10.88 30.77
C ALA A 563 -35.08 -10.12 32.09
N GLU A 564 -35.07 -10.82 33.24
CA GLU A 564 -35.05 -10.20 34.57
C GLU A 564 -33.78 -9.39 34.82
N TYR A 565 -32.69 -9.74 34.14
CA TYR A 565 -31.41 -9.04 34.21
C TYR A 565 -31.29 -7.92 33.16
N GLY A 566 -32.34 -7.65 32.39
CA GLY A 566 -32.35 -6.63 31.35
C GLY A 566 -31.75 -7.07 30.01
N VAL A 567 -31.55 -8.37 29.80
CA VAL A 567 -31.19 -8.89 28.48
C VAL A 567 -32.36 -8.68 27.51
N ASN A 568 -32.03 -8.28 26.29
CA ASN A 568 -32.98 -7.93 25.24
C ASN A 568 -32.60 -8.64 23.92
N PRO A 569 -33.48 -8.61 22.90
CA PRO A 569 -33.20 -9.27 21.61
C PRO A 569 -31.94 -8.77 20.89
N PHE A 570 -31.39 -7.61 21.28
CA PHE A 570 -30.23 -6.98 20.68
C PHE A 570 -28.97 -7.07 21.56
N SER A 571 -29.00 -7.88 22.63
CA SER A 571 -27.87 -8.07 23.54
C SER A 571 -26.67 -8.76 22.87
N MET A 572 -26.87 -9.61 21.86
CA MET A 572 -25.76 -10.27 21.15
C MET A 572 -24.85 -9.30 20.37
N PRO A 573 -25.39 -8.37 19.56
CA PRO A 573 -24.60 -7.25 19.01
C PRO A 573 -23.83 -6.47 20.10
N ALA A 574 -24.47 -6.17 21.23
CA ALA A 574 -23.82 -5.47 22.34
C ALA A 574 -22.67 -6.29 22.97
N ALA A 575 -22.84 -7.62 23.09
CA ALA A 575 -21.82 -8.53 23.59
C ALA A 575 -20.57 -8.51 22.71
N LEU A 576 -20.74 -8.61 21.39
CA LEU A 576 -19.60 -8.55 20.48
C LEU A 576 -18.88 -7.20 20.62
N ALA A 577 -19.60 -6.08 20.60
CA ALA A 577 -19.01 -4.76 20.78
C ALA A 577 -18.23 -4.66 22.11
N GLY A 578 -18.79 -5.19 23.20
CA GLY A 578 -18.13 -5.28 24.50
C GLY A 578 -16.85 -6.14 24.47
N ILE A 579 -16.88 -7.32 23.86
CA ILE A 579 -15.72 -8.20 23.72
C ILE A 579 -14.61 -7.52 22.91
N LEU A 580 -14.96 -6.88 21.79
CA LEU A 580 -14.01 -6.13 20.96
C LEU A 580 -13.40 -4.96 21.72
N ALA A 581 -14.21 -4.20 22.48
CA ALA A 581 -13.73 -3.11 23.32
C ALA A 581 -12.81 -3.62 24.45
N LEU A 582 -13.13 -4.74 25.11
CA LEU A 582 -12.29 -5.34 26.13
C LEU A 582 -10.95 -5.82 25.55
N TYR A 583 -10.98 -6.47 24.38
CA TYR A 583 -9.76 -6.83 23.65
C TYR A 583 -8.93 -5.59 23.29
N ASN A 584 -9.60 -4.49 22.92
CA ASN A 584 -8.96 -3.22 22.63
C ASN A 584 -8.26 -2.63 23.86
N VAL A 585 -8.92 -2.62 25.04
CA VAL A 585 -8.30 -2.22 26.32
C VAL A 585 -7.07 -3.08 26.62
N LYS A 586 -7.19 -4.41 26.51
CA LYS A 586 -6.07 -5.34 26.73
C LYS A 586 -4.90 -5.05 25.79
N ASN A 587 -5.18 -4.84 24.50
CA ASN A 587 -4.15 -4.58 23.50
C ASN A 587 -3.44 -3.23 23.73
N LEU A 588 -4.19 -2.18 24.09
CA LEU A 588 -3.61 -0.89 24.48
C LEU A 588 -2.74 -1.01 25.73
N TYR A 589 -3.22 -1.71 26.76
CA TYR A 589 -2.49 -1.86 28.02
C TYR A 589 -1.15 -2.57 27.81
N GLN A 590 -1.15 -3.65 27.02
CA GLN A 590 0.02 -4.51 26.82
C GLN A 590 1.02 -3.99 25.78
N LYS A 591 0.55 -3.35 24.70
CA LYS A 591 1.39 -3.07 23.53
C LYS A 591 1.56 -1.60 23.21
N PHE A 592 0.66 -0.72 23.66
CA PHE A 592 0.73 0.70 23.35
C PHE A 592 1.69 1.41 24.30
N GLU A 593 2.72 2.02 23.72
CA GLU A 593 3.69 2.84 24.44
C GLU A 593 3.25 4.30 24.42
N GLU A 594 3.57 5.04 25.49
CA GLU A 594 3.29 6.48 25.54
C GLU A 594 4.06 7.22 24.44
N THR A 595 3.34 8.06 23.70
CA THR A 595 3.89 8.85 22.58
C THR A 595 4.18 10.29 22.96
N LEU A 596 3.59 10.79 24.05
CA LEU A 596 3.84 12.12 24.59
C LEU A 596 4.75 12.07 25.84
N PRO A 597 6.03 12.45 25.73
CA PRO A 597 6.97 12.47 26.86
C PRO A 597 6.54 13.45 27.96
N GLU A 598 6.84 13.10 29.22
CA GLU A 598 6.47 13.91 30.39
C GLU A 598 6.97 15.36 30.30
N GLN A 599 8.16 15.55 29.74
CA GLN A 599 8.78 16.87 29.62
C GLN A 599 8.03 17.81 28.68
N ARG A 600 7.18 17.28 27.78
CA ARG A 600 6.40 18.04 26.79
C ARG A 600 4.92 18.21 27.21
N ARG A 601 4.47 17.50 28.25
CA ARG A 601 3.08 17.58 28.72
C ARG A 601 2.73 18.99 29.19
N GLY A 602 1.60 19.51 28.71
CA GLY A 602 1.10 20.85 29.06
C GLY A 602 1.99 22.03 28.62
N LYS A 603 3.08 21.80 27.87
CA LYS A 603 3.99 22.84 27.38
C LYS A 603 3.72 23.27 25.94
N GLU A 604 2.86 22.56 25.22
CA GLU A 604 2.45 22.98 23.88
C GLU A 604 1.57 24.23 23.95
N THR A 605 2.04 25.30 23.32
CA THR A 605 1.46 26.66 23.26
C THR A 605 0.35 26.82 22.22
N GLY A 606 -0.18 25.71 21.68
CA GLY A 606 -1.29 25.78 20.74
C GLY A 606 -2.58 26.15 21.48
N GLU A 607 -3.23 27.26 21.12
CA GLU A 607 -4.58 27.61 21.58
C GLU A 607 -5.62 26.54 21.13
N ARG A 608 -5.63 25.36 21.76
CA ARG A 608 -6.74 24.42 21.64
C ARG A 608 -7.86 24.95 22.52
N THR A 609 -8.83 25.61 21.90
CA THR A 609 -9.98 26.16 22.62
C THR A 609 -11.13 25.19 22.60
N ALA A 610 -11.81 25.02 23.72
CA ALA A 610 -13.12 24.36 23.78
C ALA A 610 -14.23 25.13 23.04
N ASN A 611 -13.94 26.33 22.52
CA ASN A 611 -14.90 27.15 21.79
C ASN A 611 -15.17 26.58 20.39
N ILE A 612 -16.31 25.92 20.25
CA ILE A 612 -16.83 25.31 19.02
C ILE A 612 -16.94 26.31 17.87
N PHE A 613 -17.24 27.58 18.16
CA PHE A 613 -17.40 28.61 17.12
C PHE A 613 -16.08 28.99 16.44
N LYS A 614 -14.92 28.69 17.04
CA LYS A 614 -13.63 28.85 16.36
C LYS A 614 -13.47 27.88 15.16
N LEU A 615 -14.24 26.79 15.08
CA LEU A 615 -14.21 25.85 13.94
C LEU A 615 -14.69 26.47 12.63
N PHE A 616 -15.58 27.46 12.71
CA PHE A 616 -16.10 28.19 11.55
C PHE A 616 -15.28 29.45 11.23
N LYS A 617 -14.25 29.77 12.03
CA LYS A 617 -13.36 30.89 11.73
C LYS A 617 -12.56 30.55 10.47
N PRO A 618 -12.62 31.38 9.41
CA PRO A 618 -11.89 31.11 8.19
C PRO A 618 -10.38 31.05 8.46
N LEU A 619 -9.75 30.01 7.92
CA LEU A 619 -8.30 29.89 7.88
C LEU A 619 -7.73 30.89 6.85
N PRO A 620 -6.46 31.30 6.95
CA PRO A 620 -5.86 32.29 6.03
C PRO A 620 -5.69 31.76 4.58
N TYR A 621 -6.23 30.59 4.26
CA TYR A 621 -6.09 29.91 2.98
C TYR A 621 -7.48 29.72 2.34
N PRO A 622 -7.84 30.51 1.31
CA PRO A 622 -9.17 30.48 0.70
C PRO A 622 -9.56 29.10 0.16
N GLY A 623 -8.62 28.39 -0.48
CA GLY A 623 -8.85 27.02 -0.99
C GLY A 623 -9.25 26.04 0.11
N ILE A 624 -8.61 26.12 1.28
CA ILE A 624 -8.92 25.24 2.43
C ILE A 624 -10.32 25.51 2.96
N ASN A 625 -10.71 26.79 3.09
CA ASN A 625 -12.05 27.13 3.58
C ASN A 625 -13.15 26.61 2.65
N LEU A 626 -12.93 26.71 1.33
CA LEU A 626 -13.84 26.16 0.34
C LEU A 626 -13.95 24.63 0.43
N VAL A 627 -12.83 23.92 0.56
CA VAL A 627 -12.83 22.46 0.76
C VAL A 627 -13.51 22.09 2.08
N ASN A 628 -13.23 22.78 3.17
CA ASN A 628 -13.80 22.51 4.50
C ASN A 628 -15.31 22.69 4.53
N ILE A 629 -15.82 23.80 4.01
CA ILE A 629 -17.27 24.07 3.95
C ILE A 629 -17.94 23.11 2.95
N GLY A 630 -17.33 22.91 1.77
CA GLY A 630 -17.82 21.94 0.79
C GLY A 630 -17.93 20.53 1.39
N HIS A 631 -16.91 20.08 2.11
CA HIS A 631 -16.90 18.79 2.80
C HIS A 631 -17.96 18.72 3.91
N PHE A 632 -18.11 19.78 4.71
CA PHE A 632 -19.13 19.88 5.74
C PHE A 632 -20.55 19.70 5.17
N LEU A 633 -20.87 20.43 4.10
CA LEU A 633 -22.19 20.37 3.45
C LEU A 633 -22.43 19.01 2.79
N PHE A 634 -21.41 18.49 2.09
CA PHE A 634 -21.46 17.16 1.50
C PHE A 634 -21.72 16.08 2.57
N LEU A 635 -20.94 16.05 3.65
CA LEU A 635 -21.12 15.06 4.71
C LEU A 635 -22.43 15.23 5.47
N MET A 636 -22.98 16.44 5.56
CA MET A 636 -24.28 16.67 6.19
C MET A 636 -25.39 15.99 5.37
N ALA A 637 -25.39 16.19 4.05
CA ALA A 637 -26.34 15.50 3.16
C ALA A 637 -26.11 13.98 3.15
N PHE A 638 -24.85 13.55 3.03
CA PHE A 638 -24.49 12.13 2.97
C PHE A 638 -24.84 11.39 4.26
N SER A 639 -24.48 11.92 5.43
CA SER A 639 -24.79 11.28 6.71
C SER A 639 -26.28 11.28 7.04
N GLY A 640 -27.01 12.32 6.62
CA GLY A 640 -28.47 12.35 6.70
C GLY A 640 -29.11 11.22 5.90
N MET A 641 -28.70 11.04 4.65
CA MET A 641 -29.17 9.95 3.78
C MET A 641 -28.76 8.58 4.32
N GLU A 642 -27.49 8.40 4.69
CA GLU A 642 -26.93 7.17 5.26
C GLU A 642 -27.76 6.71 6.46
N PHE A 643 -28.16 7.65 7.32
CA PHE A 643 -28.98 7.38 8.48
C PHE A 643 -30.42 6.97 8.11
N THR A 644 -31.11 7.76 7.27
CA THR A 644 -32.52 7.49 6.91
C THR A 644 -32.72 6.28 6.00
N LEU A 645 -31.63 5.75 5.42
CA LEU A 645 -31.64 4.64 4.46
C LEU A 645 -32.25 3.36 5.02
N THR A 646 -31.88 2.98 6.24
CA THR A 646 -32.41 1.77 6.90
C THR A 646 -33.91 1.87 7.18
N PHE A 647 -34.40 3.09 7.43
CA PHE A 647 -35.82 3.36 7.63
C PHE A 647 -36.59 3.33 6.32
N LEU A 648 -36.09 3.96 5.26
CA LEU A 648 -36.72 3.90 3.93
C LEU A 648 -36.84 2.45 3.44
N ALA A 649 -35.76 1.68 3.58
CA ALA A 649 -35.75 0.27 3.16
C ALA A 649 -36.76 -0.56 3.97
N ALA A 650 -36.84 -0.33 5.29
CA ALA A 650 -37.82 -0.97 6.15
C ALA A 650 -39.27 -0.54 5.83
N GLU A 651 -39.51 0.73 5.51
CA GLU A 651 -40.83 1.28 5.17
C GLU A 651 -41.36 0.73 3.84
N ARG A 652 -40.53 0.78 2.80
CA ARG A 652 -40.98 0.56 1.41
C ARG A 652 -40.84 -0.88 0.96
N LEU A 653 -39.82 -1.59 1.48
CA LEU A 653 -39.47 -2.93 1.03
C LEU A 653 -39.57 -3.97 2.15
N ASN A 654 -40.01 -3.58 3.36
CA ASN A 654 -40.06 -4.44 4.54
C ASN A 654 -38.72 -5.09 4.88
N TYR A 655 -37.61 -4.40 4.63
CA TYR A 655 -36.28 -4.91 4.93
C TYR A 655 -36.11 -5.20 6.42
N SER A 656 -35.59 -6.39 6.70
CA SER A 656 -35.16 -6.81 8.03
C SER A 656 -33.79 -6.20 8.39
N SER A 657 -33.35 -6.41 9.64
CA SER A 657 -31.99 -6.05 10.04
C SER A 657 -30.91 -6.79 9.22
N MET A 658 -31.21 -7.98 8.70
CA MET A 658 -30.30 -8.72 7.83
C MET A 658 -30.22 -8.11 6.43
N ASP A 659 -31.35 -7.67 5.88
CA ASP A 659 -31.37 -6.99 4.57
C ASP A 659 -30.60 -5.67 4.63
N ASN A 660 -30.76 -4.93 5.73
CA ASN A 660 -29.94 -3.74 6.00
C ASN A 660 -28.45 -4.08 6.10
N ALA A 661 -28.08 -5.20 6.73
CA ALA A 661 -26.69 -5.65 6.75
C ALA A 661 -26.15 -5.94 5.34
N TYR A 662 -26.92 -6.59 4.47
CA TYR A 662 -26.51 -6.81 3.08
C TYR A 662 -26.28 -5.50 2.30
N MET A 663 -27.10 -4.47 2.54
CA MET A 663 -26.87 -3.15 1.95
C MET A 663 -25.51 -2.56 2.36
N PHE A 664 -25.15 -2.60 3.65
CA PHE A 664 -23.86 -2.10 4.14
C PHE A 664 -22.67 -2.93 3.63
N ILE A 665 -22.81 -4.25 3.56
CA ILE A 665 -21.78 -5.13 2.97
C ILE A 665 -21.54 -4.75 1.51
N PHE A 666 -22.62 -4.56 0.73
CA PHE A 666 -22.54 -4.16 -0.66
C PHE A 666 -21.83 -2.80 -0.84
N ILE A 667 -22.26 -1.78 -0.08
CA ILE A 667 -21.61 -0.46 -0.08
C ILE A 667 -20.11 -0.60 0.23
N GLY A 668 -19.79 -1.39 1.25
CA GLY A 668 -18.40 -1.61 1.66
C GLY A 668 -17.53 -2.26 0.60
N PHE A 669 -18.07 -3.28 -0.08
CA PHE A 669 -17.37 -3.95 -1.17
C PHE A 669 -17.08 -2.98 -2.33
N ILE A 670 -18.06 -2.18 -2.73
CA ILE A 670 -17.88 -1.18 -3.79
C ILE A 670 -16.86 -0.10 -3.38
N ILE A 671 -16.95 0.41 -2.15
CA ILE A 671 -15.96 1.39 -1.64
C ILE A 671 -14.55 0.80 -1.69
N ALA A 672 -14.36 -0.43 -1.20
CA ALA A 672 -13.05 -1.09 -1.20
C ALA A 672 -12.51 -1.29 -2.61
N PHE A 673 -13.36 -1.71 -3.56
CA PHE A 673 -12.99 -1.90 -4.96
C PHE A 673 -12.59 -0.58 -5.63
N VAL A 674 -13.38 0.48 -5.46
CA VAL A 674 -13.14 1.77 -6.12
C VAL A 674 -11.95 2.50 -5.49
N GLN A 675 -11.83 2.52 -4.15
CA GLN A 675 -10.66 3.13 -3.49
C GLN A 675 -9.37 2.37 -3.79
N GLY A 676 -9.39 1.04 -3.67
CA GLY A 676 -8.21 0.20 -3.89
C GLY A 676 -7.80 0.09 -5.36
N GLY A 677 -8.78 0.13 -6.28
CA GLY A 677 -8.58 -0.03 -7.72
C GLY A 677 -8.46 1.28 -8.49
N VAL A 678 -9.48 2.15 -8.41
CA VAL A 678 -9.59 3.35 -9.25
C VAL A 678 -8.87 4.54 -8.64
N VAL A 679 -9.22 4.92 -7.41
CA VAL A 679 -8.67 6.12 -6.76
C VAL A 679 -7.16 5.99 -6.60
N ARG A 680 -6.69 4.87 -6.04
CA ARG A 680 -5.25 4.63 -5.84
C ARG A 680 -4.43 4.70 -7.13
N ARG A 681 -4.98 4.28 -8.28
CA ARG A 681 -4.22 4.21 -9.54
C ARG A 681 -4.36 5.46 -10.41
N LYS A 682 -5.49 6.17 -10.31
CA LYS A 682 -5.83 7.25 -11.23
C LYS A 682 -5.95 8.63 -10.57
N ALA A 683 -5.88 8.74 -9.24
CA ALA A 683 -6.01 10.04 -8.58
C ALA A 683 -4.96 11.05 -9.05
N HIS A 684 -3.70 10.61 -9.18
CA HIS A 684 -2.60 11.48 -9.62
C HIS A 684 -2.71 11.88 -11.10
N SER A 685 -3.16 10.98 -11.99
CA SER A 685 -3.29 11.29 -13.42
C SER A 685 -4.56 12.05 -13.79
N VAL A 686 -5.65 11.85 -13.06
CA VAL A 686 -6.93 12.57 -13.30
C VAL A 686 -6.98 13.90 -12.54
N GLY A 687 -6.21 14.03 -11.46
CA GLY A 687 -6.22 15.15 -10.52
C GLY A 687 -7.30 15.01 -9.45
N GLU A 688 -6.93 15.31 -8.19
CA GLU A 688 -7.78 15.12 -7.01
C GLU A 688 -9.04 15.98 -7.06
N LYS A 689 -8.95 17.20 -7.57
CA LYS A 689 -10.10 18.11 -7.75
C LYS A 689 -11.13 17.50 -8.69
N LYS A 690 -10.69 17.02 -9.86
CA LYS A 690 -11.56 16.41 -10.87
C LYS A 690 -12.17 15.11 -10.37
N MET A 691 -11.37 14.28 -9.68
CA MET A 691 -11.86 13.04 -9.09
C MET A 691 -12.87 13.28 -7.96
N ALA A 692 -12.66 14.30 -7.12
CA ALA A 692 -13.63 14.71 -6.10
C ALA A 692 -14.95 15.17 -6.72
N LEU A 693 -14.90 15.95 -7.82
CA LEU A 693 -16.08 16.39 -8.56
C LEU A 693 -16.85 15.22 -9.18
N MET A 694 -16.15 14.30 -9.85
CA MET A 694 -16.76 13.07 -10.37
C MET A 694 -17.46 12.29 -9.25
N GLY A 695 -16.82 12.20 -8.09
CA GLY A 695 -17.39 11.59 -6.89
C GLY A 695 -18.70 12.26 -6.46
N LEU A 696 -18.66 13.57 -6.21
CA LEU A 696 -19.84 14.35 -5.77
C LEU A 696 -21.00 14.30 -6.78
N ILE A 697 -20.70 14.40 -8.09
CA ILE A 697 -21.70 14.31 -9.16
C ILE A 697 -22.33 12.91 -9.19
N SER A 698 -21.55 11.85 -9.00
CA SER A 698 -22.05 10.47 -9.00
C SER A 698 -23.03 10.18 -7.86
N ILE A 699 -23.01 10.95 -6.77
CA ILE A 699 -23.93 10.77 -5.63
C ILE A 699 -25.35 11.21 -5.97
N ILE A 700 -25.54 12.19 -6.86
CA ILE A 700 -26.86 12.72 -7.26
C ILE A 700 -27.77 11.61 -7.84
N PRO A 701 -27.38 10.87 -8.89
CA PRO A 701 -28.22 9.79 -9.40
C PRO A 701 -28.44 8.70 -8.33
N GLY A 702 -27.46 8.44 -7.47
CA GLY A 702 -27.61 7.51 -6.35
C GLY A 702 -28.75 7.90 -5.40
N LEU A 703 -28.80 9.18 -5.02
CA LEU A 703 -29.89 9.73 -4.22
C LEU A 703 -31.25 9.66 -4.91
N LEU A 704 -31.31 10.00 -6.20
CA LEU A 704 -32.56 9.96 -6.97
C LEU A 704 -33.11 8.54 -7.10
N PHE A 705 -32.26 7.55 -7.38
CA PHE A 705 -32.68 6.16 -7.44
C PHE A 705 -33.24 5.66 -6.09
N ILE A 706 -32.64 6.06 -4.97
CA ILE A 706 -33.14 5.70 -3.64
C ILE A 706 -34.46 6.42 -3.33
N ALA A 707 -34.57 7.70 -3.69
CA ALA A 707 -35.79 8.50 -3.49
C ALA A 707 -37.03 7.84 -4.12
N PHE A 708 -36.86 7.21 -5.28
CA PHE A 708 -37.94 6.54 -6.03
C PHE A 708 -37.88 5.01 -5.94
N ALA A 709 -37.09 4.46 -5.01
CA ALA A 709 -36.95 3.02 -4.89
C ALA A 709 -38.27 2.36 -4.46
N GLN A 710 -38.77 1.47 -5.33
CA GLN A 710 -39.91 0.57 -5.09
C GLN A 710 -39.52 -0.91 -5.20
N SER A 711 -38.25 -1.19 -5.46
CA SER A 711 -37.70 -2.55 -5.53
C SER A 711 -36.28 -2.59 -4.97
N SER A 712 -35.86 -3.77 -4.53
CA SER A 712 -34.49 -4.01 -4.05
C SER A 712 -33.45 -3.63 -5.10
N PHE A 713 -33.68 -3.99 -6.37
CA PHE A 713 -32.76 -3.67 -7.45
C PHE A 713 -32.49 -2.16 -7.54
N LEU A 714 -33.53 -1.33 -7.46
CA LEU A 714 -33.38 0.12 -7.58
C LEU A 714 -32.63 0.72 -6.38
N ILE A 715 -32.83 0.17 -5.16
CA ILE A 715 -32.00 0.52 -4.00
C ILE A 715 -30.54 0.20 -4.30
N TYR A 716 -30.20 -1.03 -4.72
CA TYR A 716 -28.81 -1.42 -4.95
C TYR A 716 -28.13 -0.63 -6.08
N VAL A 717 -28.85 -0.24 -7.14
CA VAL A 717 -28.35 0.69 -8.15
C VAL A 717 -28.04 2.05 -7.52
N GLY A 718 -28.93 2.58 -6.69
CA GLY A 718 -28.67 3.81 -5.94
C GLY A 718 -27.45 3.71 -5.02
N LEU A 719 -27.35 2.61 -4.26
CA LEU A 719 -26.21 2.33 -3.38
C LEU A 719 -24.89 2.22 -4.14
N PHE A 720 -24.90 1.66 -5.35
CA PHE A 720 -23.70 1.59 -6.20
C PHE A 720 -23.17 2.99 -6.50
N PHE A 721 -24.03 3.90 -6.97
CA PHE A 721 -23.65 5.28 -7.25
C PHE A 721 -23.20 6.04 -6.01
N LEU A 722 -23.87 5.83 -4.87
CA LEU A 722 -23.45 6.42 -3.59
C LEU A 722 -22.07 5.92 -3.15
N ALA A 723 -21.85 4.61 -3.23
CA ALA A 723 -20.59 3.99 -2.84
C ALA A 723 -19.45 4.45 -3.76
N VAL A 724 -19.63 4.42 -5.07
CA VAL A 724 -18.66 4.95 -6.05
C VAL A 724 -18.38 6.43 -5.76
N GLY A 725 -19.43 7.25 -5.63
CA GLY A 725 -19.30 8.69 -5.44
C GLY A 725 -18.55 9.08 -4.16
N SER A 726 -18.95 8.50 -3.02
CA SER A 726 -18.31 8.74 -1.73
C SER A 726 -16.87 8.23 -1.67
N SER A 727 -16.59 7.08 -2.30
CA SER A 727 -15.27 6.47 -2.35
C SER A 727 -14.25 7.33 -3.10
N MET A 728 -14.69 8.13 -4.08
CA MET A 728 -13.87 9.11 -4.81
C MET A 728 -13.82 10.46 -4.08
N ALA A 729 -14.97 10.96 -3.59
CA ALA A 729 -15.05 12.29 -2.99
C ALA A 729 -14.28 12.40 -1.67
N ILE A 730 -14.45 11.47 -0.73
CA ILE A 730 -13.88 11.60 0.63
C ILE A 730 -12.34 11.60 0.61
N PRO A 731 -11.63 10.66 -0.05
CA PRO A 731 -10.18 10.66 -0.09
C PRO A 731 -9.62 11.87 -0.83
N CYS A 732 -10.22 12.24 -1.96
CA CYS A 732 -9.75 13.37 -2.76
C CYS A 732 -9.97 14.71 -2.05
N LEU A 733 -11.13 14.94 -1.39
CA LEU A 733 -11.33 16.14 -0.55
C LEU A 733 -10.32 16.20 0.60
N THR A 734 -10.01 15.05 1.22
CA THR A 734 -8.96 14.97 2.25
C THR A 734 -7.58 15.32 1.67
N SER A 735 -7.27 14.83 0.48
CA SER A 735 -6.02 15.13 -0.24
C SER A 735 -5.92 16.60 -0.60
N LEU A 736 -7.00 17.21 -1.10
CA LEU A 736 -7.06 18.64 -1.44
C LEU A 736 -6.78 19.53 -0.22
N VAL A 737 -7.28 19.17 0.97
CA VAL A 737 -6.88 19.90 2.19
C VAL A 737 -5.36 19.83 2.37
N SER A 738 -4.74 18.67 2.15
CA SER A 738 -3.28 18.53 2.26
C SER A 738 -2.54 19.38 1.22
N LEU A 739 -3.03 19.41 -0.04
CA LEU A 739 -2.42 20.13 -1.16
C LEU A 739 -2.53 21.66 -1.01
N TYR A 740 -3.66 22.18 -0.52
CA TYR A 740 -3.83 23.62 -0.28
C TYR A 740 -3.26 24.11 1.05
N THR A 741 -2.74 23.21 1.89
CA THR A 741 -2.16 23.60 3.17
C THR A 741 -0.64 23.56 3.10
N PRO A 742 0.05 24.64 3.53
CA PRO A 742 1.49 24.59 3.76
C PRO A 742 1.86 23.42 4.66
N VAL A 743 2.96 22.75 4.35
CA VAL A 743 3.32 21.47 4.96
C VAL A 743 3.39 21.60 6.51
N GLU A 744 3.73 22.78 7.05
CA GLU A 744 3.80 23.07 8.49
C GLU A 744 2.42 23.09 9.18
N LYS A 745 1.36 23.40 8.42
CA LYS A 745 0.00 23.63 8.92
C LYS A 745 -0.96 22.50 8.57
N GLN A 746 -0.54 21.51 7.79
CA GLN A 746 -1.39 20.38 7.35
C GLN A 746 -2.12 19.69 8.50
N GLY A 747 -1.44 19.49 9.64
CA GLY A 747 -2.06 18.88 10.83
C GLY A 747 -3.23 19.69 11.39
N GLN A 748 -3.12 21.02 11.41
CA GLN A 748 -4.19 21.92 11.85
C GLN A 748 -5.37 21.89 10.87
N SER A 749 -5.10 22.03 9.57
CA SER A 749 -6.15 22.05 8.54
C SER A 749 -6.90 20.72 8.44
N ILE A 750 -6.20 19.58 8.49
CA ILE A 750 -6.82 18.25 8.53
C ILE A 750 -7.63 18.08 9.82
N GLY A 751 -7.16 18.61 10.95
CA GLY A 751 -7.90 18.60 12.21
C GLY A 751 -9.24 19.35 12.13
N VAL A 752 -9.25 20.55 11.53
CA VAL A 752 -10.47 21.33 11.29
C VAL A 752 -11.40 20.59 10.32
N PHE A 753 -10.87 20.07 9.22
CA PHE A 753 -11.62 19.27 8.24
C PHE A 753 -12.36 18.10 8.89
N ARG A 754 -11.67 17.34 9.76
CA ARG A 754 -12.27 16.21 10.50
C ARG A 754 -13.32 16.66 11.52
N SER A 755 -13.06 17.76 12.23
CA SER A 755 -13.99 18.30 13.24
C SER A 755 -15.29 18.77 12.61
N LEU A 756 -15.20 19.45 11.45
CA LEU A 756 -16.38 19.82 10.66
C LEU A 756 -17.12 18.58 10.16
N GLY A 757 -16.41 17.55 9.68
CA GLY A 757 -17.04 16.30 9.29
C GLY A 757 -17.77 15.57 10.43
N ALA A 758 -17.25 15.66 11.67
CA ALA A 758 -17.93 15.13 12.85
C ALA A 758 -19.22 15.93 13.15
N LEU A 759 -19.16 17.26 13.10
CA LEU A 759 -20.34 18.12 13.28
C LEU A 759 -21.41 17.86 12.21
N SER A 760 -21.00 17.61 10.95
CA SER A 760 -21.92 17.21 9.88
C SER A 760 -22.71 15.96 10.23
N ARG A 761 -22.09 14.97 10.89
CA ARG A 761 -22.75 13.72 11.32
C ARG A 761 -23.67 13.90 12.53
N VAL A 762 -23.59 15.03 13.22
CA VAL A 762 -24.60 15.43 14.23
C VAL A 762 -25.81 16.04 13.54
N ILE A 763 -25.59 17.02 12.65
CA ILE A 763 -26.67 17.82 12.04
C ILE A 763 -27.41 17.02 10.97
N GLY A 764 -26.70 16.24 10.14
CA GLY A 764 -27.23 15.51 9.00
C GLY A 764 -28.41 14.59 9.35
N PRO A 765 -28.22 13.61 10.26
CA PRO A 765 -29.29 12.71 10.68
C PRO A 765 -30.51 13.42 11.27
N ILE A 766 -30.32 14.50 12.04
CA ILE A 766 -31.42 15.29 12.62
C ILE A 766 -32.24 15.92 11.50
N VAL A 767 -31.58 16.67 10.60
CA VAL A 767 -32.24 17.39 9.51
C VAL A 767 -32.93 16.41 8.56
N ALA A 768 -32.26 15.33 8.17
CA ALA A 768 -32.82 14.33 7.28
C ALA A 768 -34.03 13.62 7.93
N SER A 769 -33.97 13.28 9.21
CA SER A 769 -35.09 12.65 9.92
C SER A 769 -36.28 13.59 10.07
N LEU A 770 -36.05 14.90 10.29
CA LEU A 770 -37.12 15.91 10.31
C LEU A 770 -37.78 16.07 8.94
N VAL A 771 -36.99 16.10 7.86
CA VAL A 771 -37.51 16.16 6.49
C VAL A 771 -38.30 14.89 6.14
N TYR A 772 -37.78 13.72 6.52
CA TYR A 772 -38.45 12.42 6.35
C TYR A 772 -39.81 12.45 7.04
N TRP A 773 -39.81 12.90 8.30
CA TRP A 773 -41.01 12.93 9.13
C TRP A 773 -42.06 13.93 8.64
N LYS A 774 -41.64 15.14 8.22
CA LYS A 774 -42.57 16.22 7.85
C LYS A 774 -43.25 15.99 6.51
N PHE A 775 -42.55 15.36 5.57
CA PHE A 775 -43.03 15.21 4.19
C PHE A 775 -43.26 13.74 3.86
N ASP A 776 -42.22 13.02 3.47
CA ASP A 776 -42.26 11.58 3.18
C ASP A 776 -40.84 10.97 3.18
N SER A 777 -40.78 9.66 2.95
CA SER A 777 -39.53 8.91 2.86
C SER A 777 -38.63 9.29 1.67
N ALA A 778 -39.16 9.89 0.59
CA ALA A 778 -38.36 10.31 -0.57
C ALA A 778 -37.65 11.66 -0.34
N MET A 779 -38.26 12.58 0.41
CA MET A 779 -37.79 13.96 0.51
C MET A 779 -36.36 14.14 1.02
N PRO A 780 -35.84 13.38 2.01
CA PRO A 780 -34.44 13.54 2.43
C PRO A 780 -33.44 13.34 1.29
N TYR A 781 -33.76 12.46 0.35
CA TYR A 781 -32.93 12.13 -0.80
C TYR A 781 -33.06 13.16 -1.92
N LEU A 782 -34.28 13.64 -2.18
CA LEU A 782 -34.52 14.71 -3.16
C LEU A 782 -33.88 16.03 -2.70
N VAL A 783 -34.14 16.43 -1.45
CA VAL A 783 -33.51 17.62 -0.85
C VAL A 783 -32.00 17.46 -0.80
N GLY A 784 -31.50 16.29 -0.38
CA GLY A 784 -30.06 15.99 -0.40
C GLY A 784 -29.46 16.12 -1.80
N SER A 785 -30.14 15.66 -2.85
CA SER A 785 -29.65 15.70 -4.22
C SER A 785 -29.53 17.14 -4.74
N ALA A 786 -30.52 17.99 -4.45
CA ALA A 786 -30.48 19.41 -4.77
C ALA A 786 -29.41 20.13 -3.94
N PHE A 787 -29.29 19.78 -2.66
CA PHE A 787 -28.33 20.38 -1.75
C PHE A 787 -26.87 20.11 -2.14
N LEU A 788 -26.58 18.94 -2.73
CA LEU A 788 -25.24 18.57 -3.22
C LEU A 788 -24.73 19.45 -4.36
N ILE A 789 -25.59 20.21 -5.04
CA ILE A 789 -25.15 21.19 -6.05
C ILE A 789 -24.22 22.24 -5.42
N ILE A 790 -24.48 22.63 -4.16
CA ILE A 790 -23.67 23.62 -3.44
C ILE A 790 -22.21 23.15 -3.26
N PRO A 791 -21.92 22.00 -2.62
CA PRO A 791 -20.54 21.52 -2.48
C PRO A 791 -19.89 21.18 -3.83
N ILE A 792 -20.64 20.79 -4.87
CA ILE A 792 -20.10 20.62 -6.23
C ILE A 792 -19.58 21.95 -6.76
N LEU A 793 -20.38 23.01 -6.71
CA LEU A 793 -19.98 24.35 -7.17
C LEU A 793 -18.80 24.90 -6.35
N MET A 794 -18.77 24.66 -5.05
CA MET A 794 -17.65 25.08 -4.19
C MET A 794 -16.36 24.34 -4.56
N THR A 795 -16.43 23.03 -4.81
CA THR A 795 -15.27 22.22 -5.23
C THR A 795 -14.80 22.61 -6.63
N ALA A 796 -15.72 22.94 -7.54
CA ALA A 796 -15.39 23.39 -8.89
C ALA A 796 -14.65 24.74 -8.89
N LYS A 797 -14.99 25.63 -7.96
CA LYS A 797 -14.35 26.94 -7.77
C LYS A 797 -12.97 26.90 -7.10
N LEU A 798 -12.47 25.71 -6.72
CA LEU A 798 -11.13 25.61 -6.14
C LEU A 798 -10.07 26.07 -7.16
N PRO A 799 -9.11 26.91 -6.77
CA PRO A 799 -8.04 27.34 -7.67
C PRO A 799 -7.13 26.15 -8.00
N ASP A 800 -6.52 26.11 -9.19
CA ASP A 800 -5.56 25.04 -9.48
C ASP A 800 -4.32 25.25 -8.58
N TYR A 801 -3.89 24.18 -7.91
CA TYR A 801 -2.70 24.22 -7.08
C TYR A 801 -1.48 24.13 -8.00
N LYS A 802 -0.61 25.14 -8.01
CA LYS A 802 0.69 25.03 -8.67
C LYS A 802 1.58 24.14 -7.80
N HIS A 803 2.24 23.16 -8.41
CA HIS A 803 3.28 22.35 -7.78
C HIS A 803 4.40 23.23 -7.22
#